data_AF-A0A812R3G4-F1
#
_entry.id   AF-A0A812R3G4-F1
#
_cell.length_a   1.000
_cell.length_b   1.000
_cell.length_c   1.000
_cell.angle_alpha   90.00
_cell.angle_beta   90.00
_cell.angle_gamma   90.00
#
_symmetry.space_group_name_H-M   'P 1'
#
loop_
_entity.id
_entity.type
_entity.pdbx_description
1 polymer ?
#
loop_
_entity_poly.entity_id
_entity_poly.type
_entity_poly.pdbx_seq_one_letter_code
_entity_poly.pdbx_strand_id
1 'polypeptide(L)'
;MEDRLWNLLEDTGCTCVRELRLHFQTPWHLACSVDSLEDSVVLAEQIIPSALPSDHKRAGALIWGWLRDHTDLLKRVQGRLKTKATRIVAPPCGDVSPGEVYAQLVSGSLELTKQTSRAHARWISSGAGTPADAEKAARKFWGTVLVQIMVEAKLPIVDIPVESEEQRVLYALRALGTRRSKTLRNRARAWRKARDWMLSVKSVVFPRRPSDVVDYLLFLEQEVGTKSCISEFMSSLSVLEDAGQVPLANQLCKDRLVVAASKGSEAEVHVGVTSKKQAAPLSVAMLLSLEIFVVSSGNPLYARCLMWACLVCVWACMRVSDLQGIDVSRLRLFRDGLKGFLVKTKTTGPDKKVAEVPFFVGRDVGLSGRDWLLAGFDLWKGLGQLDRTFLVFQSSEDFEEPIFKFAKPEVISNYMRLIWRQLRVPFRKVGEHVWKSRAEGVLLGDECYLFWTGHSMRHVLPTIAAVLEVPKERRDYLGRWHIGLHQSSDYIHTCRQIVHDIQRRVCDKLSGGKPGYDEEELFEELREWLLNRGSDPDPWLKLHSVMRTVSGCKVLNQIWPLLADFTDGTDNAAPAPPVSNLSSADKESPFWVSISRHSGHRRLHIRNGCWVTPSSCHRFAEVWEAGPNVADSFCKLCYKEKADPSSSSGESSSTELGEPAEDSGLPT
;
A
#
# COMPACT_ATOMS: atom_id res chain seq x y z
N MET A 1 -35.68 -6.22 21.79
CA MET A 1 -36.10 -5.34 20.66
C MET A 1 -35.39 -5.77 19.39
N GLU A 2 -34.07 -6.00 19.44
CA GLU A 2 -33.31 -6.62 18.35
C GLU A 2 -33.80 -8.04 18.05
N ASP A 3 -33.98 -8.90 19.06
CA ASP A 3 -34.54 -10.25 18.86
C ASP A 3 -35.96 -10.22 18.26
N ARG A 4 -36.76 -9.21 18.64
CA ARG A 4 -38.10 -9.03 18.08
C ARG A 4 -38.05 -8.72 16.58
N LEU A 5 -37.08 -7.91 16.14
CA LEU A 5 -36.90 -7.57 14.73
C LEU A 5 -36.38 -8.76 13.92
N TRP A 6 -35.49 -9.57 14.50
CA TRP A 6 -35.09 -10.81 13.88
C TRP A 6 -36.24 -11.82 13.77
N ASN A 7 -37.05 -11.97 14.81
CA ASN A 7 -38.23 -12.84 14.77
C ASN A 7 -39.24 -12.35 13.74
N LEU A 8 -39.45 -11.03 13.61
CA LEU A 8 -40.31 -10.46 12.56
C LEU A 8 -39.81 -10.76 11.15
N LEU A 9 -38.49 -10.84 10.93
CA LEU A 9 -37.92 -11.27 9.65
C LEU A 9 -38.12 -12.77 9.44
N GLU A 10 -38.01 -13.56 10.49
CA GLU A 10 -38.26 -15.01 10.47
C GLU A 10 -39.73 -15.34 10.15
N ASP A 11 -40.66 -14.57 10.71
CA ASP A 11 -42.11 -14.66 10.49
C ASP A 11 -42.51 -14.32 9.04
N THR A 12 -41.65 -13.62 8.28
CA THR A 12 -41.85 -13.43 6.82
C THR A 12 -41.62 -14.71 6.00
N GLY A 13 -41.13 -15.79 6.63
CA GLY A 13 -40.72 -17.01 5.96
C GLY A 13 -39.32 -16.93 5.34
N CYS A 14 -38.49 -15.97 5.78
CA CYS A 14 -37.12 -15.81 5.30
C CYS A 14 -36.23 -16.94 5.83
N THR A 15 -35.86 -17.89 4.98
CA THR A 15 -35.13 -19.11 5.39
C THR A 15 -33.67 -18.87 5.78
N CYS A 16 -33.10 -17.69 5.47
CA CYS A 16 -31.71 -17.36 5.77
C CYS A 16 -31.51 -16.51 7.04
N VAL A 17 -32.55 -16.29 7.86
CA VAL A 17 -32.44 -15.47 9.10
C VAL A 17 -31.34 -15.96 10.03
N ARG A 18 -31.17 -17.28 10.18
CA ARG A 18 -30.12 -17.86 11.02
C ARG A 18 -28.72 -17.45 10.54
N GLU A 19 -28.47 -17.54 9.25
CA GLU A 19 -27.19 -17.15 8.66
C GLU A 19 -26.99 -15.62 8.72
N LEU A 20 -28.05 -14.84 8.51
CA LEU A 20 -28.02 -13.38 8.67
C LEU A 20 -27.63 -12.97 10.11
N ARG A 21 -28.08 -13.69 11.14
CA ARG A 21 -27.69 -13.43 12.54
C ARG A 21 -26.21 -13.71 12.82
N LEU A 22 -25.59 -14.65 12.08
CA LEU A 22 -24.15 -14.92 12.19
C LEU A 22 -23.32 -13.80 11.56
N HIS A 23 -23.81 -13.22 10.45
CA HIS A 23 -23.09 -12.19 9.70
C HIS A 23 -23.37 -10.76 10.18
N PHE A 24 -24.52 -10.50 10.80
CA PHE A 24 -24.91 -9.17 11.26
C PHE A 24 -25.20 -9.18 12.75
N GLN A 25 -24.39 -8.42 13.51
CA GLN A 25 -24.51 -8.32 14.96
C GLN A 25 -25.89 -7.83 15.42
N THR A 26 -26.57 -6.98 14.63
CA THR A 26 -27.93 -6.52 14.91
C THR A 26 -28.74 -6.36 13.62
N PRO A 27 -30.09 -6.37 13.69
CA PRO A 27 -30.95 -6.15 12.51
C PRO A 27 -30.73 -4.78 11.86
N TRP A 28 -30.22 -3.81 12.62
CA TRP A 28 -29.83 -2.49 12.10
C TRP A 28 -28.62 -2.57 11.15
N HIS A 29 -27.62 -3.41 11.48
CA HIS A 29 -26.47 -3.61 10.60
C HIS A 29 -26.87 -4.29 9.29
N LEU A 30 -27.81 -5.23 9.34
CA LEU A 30 -28.45 -5.80 8.15
C LEU A 30 -29.14 -4.70 7.33
N ALA A 31 -29.91 -3.82 7.96
CA ALA A 31 -30.59 -2.72 7.27
C ALA A 31 -29.64 -1.72 6.60
N CYS A 32 -28.46 -1.48 7.18
CA CYS A 32 -27.44 -0.64 6.56
C CYS A 32 -26.71 -1.31 5.39
N SER A 33 -26.88 -2.62 5.22
CA SER A 33 -26.19 -3.40 4.18
C SER A 33 -26.98 -3.53 2.88
N VAL A 34 -28.24 -3.08 2.86
CA VAL A 34 -29.20 -3.27 1.78
C VAL A 34 -29.92 -1.95 1.49
N ASP A 35 -29.67 -1.36 0.33
CA ASP A 35 -30.28 -0.08 -0.09
C ASP A 35 -31.26 -0.22 -1.27
N SER A 36 -31.37 -1.42 -1.87
CA SER A 36 -32.33 -1.74 -2.92
C SER A 36 -32.75 -3.21 -2.89
N LEU A 37 -33.78 -3.57 -3.66
CA LEU A 37 -34.19 -4.96 -3.85
C LEU A 37 -33.09 -5.79 -4.51
N GLU A 38 -32.31 -5.22 -5.42
CA GLU A 38 -31.17 -5.91 -6.03
C GLU A 38 -30.07 -6.17 -4.99
N ASP A 39 -29.81 -5.22 -4.08
CA ASP A 39 -28.84 -5.39 -3.00
C ASP A 39 -29.26 -6.51 -2.03
N SER A 40 -30.57 -6.68 -1.77
CA SER A 40 -31.07 -7.75 -0.89
C SER A 40 -30.98 -9.14 -1.53
N VAL A 41 -31.14 -9.23 -2.85
CA VAL A 41 -30.95 -10.48 -3.60
C VAL A 41 -29.47 -10.86 -3.63
N VAL A 42 -28.58 -9.91 -3.88
CA VAL A 42 -27.13 -10.13 -3.82
C VAL A 42 -26.67 -10.51 -2.40
N LEU A 43 -27.27 -9.93 -1.37
CA LEU A 43 -27.01 -10.35 0.01
C LEU A 43 -27.45 -11.80 0.23
N ALA A 44 -28.62 -12.19 -0.27
CA ALA A 44 -29.07 -13.57 -0.18
C ALA A 44 -28.12 -14.54 -0.90
N GLU A 45 -27.61 -14.18 -2.09
CA GLU A 45 -26.59 -14.98 -2.80
C GLU A 45 -25.33 -15.22 -1.96
N GLN A 46 -24.91 -14.24 -1.16
CA GLN A 46 -23.71 -14.34 -0.32
C GLN A 46 -23.92 -15.14 0.96
N ILE A 47 -25.12 -15.06 1.53
CA ILE A 47 -25.45 -15.66 2.82
C ILE A 47 -25.86 -17.13 2.65
N ILE A 48 -26.43 -17.50 1.50
CA ILE A 48 -26.80 -18.88 1.15
C ILE A 48 -26.28 -19.23 -0.26
N PRO A 49 -24.94 -19.31 -0.45
CA PRO A 49 -24.33 -19.46 -1.78
C PRO A 49 -24.66 -20.78 -2.49
N SER A 50 -25.11 -21.79 -1.75
CA SER A 50 -25.52 -23.10 -2.27
C SER A 50 -26.99 -23.19 -2.69
N ALA A 51 -27.78 -22.11 -2.51
CA ALA A 51 -29.20 -22.10 -2.87
C ALA A 51 -29.43 -21.77 -4.36
N LEU A 52 -30.64 -22.06 -4.86
CA LEU A 52 -30.99 -21.77 -6.25
C LEU A 52 -31.21 -20.26 -6.48
N PRO A 53 -31.00 -19.74 -7.70
CA PRO A 53 -31.25 -18.32 -8.02
C PRO A 53 -32.68 -17.84 -7.72
N SER A 54 -33.68 -18.73 -7.79
CA SER A 54 -35.06 -18.44 -7.39
C SER A 54 -35.20 -18.22 -5.89
N ASP A 55 -34.41 -18.94 -5.08
CA ASP A 55 -34.41 -18.81 -3.62
C ASP A 55 -33.67 -17.55 -3.18
N HIS A 56 -32.60 -17.16 -3.89
CA HIS A 56 -31.93 -15.88 -3.67
C HIS A 56 -32.87 -14.70 -3.93
N LYS A 57 -33.61 -14.74 -5.04
CA LYS A 57 -34.62 -13.72 -5.37
C LYS A 57 -35.73 -13.66 -4.32
N ARG A 58 -36.21 -14.82 -3.87
CA ARG A 58 -37.25 -14.91 -2.83
C ARG A 58 -36.76 -14.37 -1.49
N ALA A 59 -35.59 -14.81 -1.03
CA ALA A 59 -35.00 -14.34 0.22
C ALA A 59 -34.71 -12.84 0.16
N GLY A 60 -34.16 -12.33 -0.95
CA GLY A 60 -33.93 -10.90 -1.16
C GLY A 60 -35.24 -10.10 -1.11
N ALA A 61 -36.30 -10.57 -1.75
CA ALA A 61 -37.61 -9.89 -1.71
C ALA A 61 -38.19 -9.83 -0.28
N LEU A 62 -38.05 -10.90 0.51
CA LEU A 62 -38.50 -10.95 1.90
C LEU A 62 -37.70 -10.02 2.81
N ILE A 63 -36.37 -9.99 2.66
CA ILE A 63 -35.49 -9.06 3.39
C ILE A 63 -35.84 -7.61 3.04
N TRP A 64 -36.03 -7.30 1.75
CA TRP A 64 -36.36 -5.95 1.30
C TRP A 64 -37.73 -5.48 1.78
N GLY A 65 -38.74 -6.36 1.69
CA GLY A 65 -40.07 -6.09 2.22
C GLY A 65 -40.03 -5.81 3.72
N TRP A 66 -39.36 -6.67 4.48
CA TRP A 66 -39.18 -6.49 5.91
C TRP A 66 -38.49 -5.17 6.26
N LEU A 67 -37.44 -4.77 5.53
CA LEU A 67 -36.74 -3.50 5.75
C LEU A 67 -37.64 -2.29 5.57
N ARG A 68 -38.41 -2.27 4.47
CA ARG A 68 -39.34 -1.19 4.17
C ARG A 68 -40.39 -1.06 5.28
N ASP A 69 -40.96 -2.19 5.68
CA ASP A 69 -42.11 -2.22 6.59
C ASP A 69 -41.72 -1.94 8.06
N HIS A 70 -40.43 -2.08 8.43
CA HIS A 70 -39.94 -1.92 9.81
C HIS A 70 -38.94 -0.76 9.99
N THR A 71 -38.85 0.16 9.02
CA THR A 71 -37.92 1.30 9.01
C THR A 71 -37.91 2.10 10.32
N ASP A 72 -39.07 2.36 10.92
CA ASP A 72 -39.18 3.16 12.15
C ASP A 72 -38.74 2.42 13.40
N LEU A 73 -38.93 1.09 13.45
CA LEU A 73 -38.42 0.24 14.52
C LEU A 73 -36.89 0.09 14.43
N LEU A 74 -36.36 0.02 13.21
CA LEU A 74 -34.92 0.01 12.92
C LEU A 74 -34.23 1.30 13.38
N LYS A 75 -34.84 2.46 13.13
CA LYS A 75 -34.38 3.77 13.66
C LYS A 75 -34.37 3.82 15.20
N ARG A 76 -35.32 3.17 15.87
CA ARG A 76 -35.34 3.09 17.35
C ARG A 76 -34.23 2.18 17.90
N VAL A 77 -33.89 1.10 17.21
CA VAL A 77 -32.73 0.26 17.54
C VAL A 77 -31.42 1.03 17.35
N GLN A 78 -31.29 1.80 16.27
CA GLN A 78 -30.16 2.72 16.05
C GLN A 78 -30.02 3.73 17.21
N GLY A 79 -31.12 4.33 17.65
CA GLY A 79 -31.14 5.24 18.81
C GLY A 79 -30.60 4.60 20.08
N ARG A 80 -30.96 3.34 20.37
CA ARG A 80 -30.47 2.59 21.54
C ARG A 80 -29.00 2.16 21.42
N LEU A 81 -28.54 1.79 20.22
CA LEU A 81 -27.14 1.48 19.97
C LEU A 81 -26.25 2.71 20.21
N LYS A 82 -26.71 3.90 19.83
CA LYS A 82 -26.07 5.17 20.20
C LYS A 82 -26.00 5.36 21.72
N THR A 83 -27.09 5.08 22.46
CA THR A 83 -27.13 5.20 23.94
C THR A 83 -26.24 4.17 24.66
N LYS A 84 -26.03 2.98 24.07
CA LYS A 84 -25.18 1.92 24.64
C LYS A 84 -23.69 2.19 24.41
N ALA A 85 -23.35 2.82 23.27
CA ALA A 85 -22.00 3.27 22.95
C ALA A 85 -21.56 4.52 23.75
N THR A 86 -22.50 5.29 24.31
CA THR A 86 -22.24 6.52 25.08
C THR A 86 -22.27 6.35 26.61
N ARG A 87 -22.21 5.12 27.16
CA ARG A 87 -22.00 4.88 28.60
C ARG A 87 -20.53 5.02 29.03
N ILE A 88 -19.89 6.12 28.65
CA ILE A 88 -18.80 6.74 29.42
C ILE A 88 -19.37 8.08 29.90
N VAL A 89 -19.48 8.23 31.21
CA VAL A 89 -20.22 9.33 31.85
C VAL A 89 -19.42 10.63 31.84
N ALA A 90 -20.04 11.72 31.35
CA ALA A 90 -19.95 13.07 31.91
C ALA A 90 -21.21 13.91 31.48
N PRO A 91 -21.63 14.92 32.26
CA PRO A 91 -23.03 15.40 32.38
C PRO A 91 -23.41 16.56 31.41
N PRO A 92 -24.68 17.04 31.41
CA PRO A 92 -25.32 17.63 30.23
C PRO A 92 -25.36 19.17 30.21
N CYS A 93 -25.31 19.75 29.01
CA CYS A 93 -26.13 20.88 28.59
C CYS A 93 -26.21 20.87 27.06
N GLY A 94 -27.41 21.00 26.51
CA GLY A 94 -27.67 20.84 25.09
C GLY A 94 -27.29 22.07 24.27
N ASP A 95 -26.80 21.82 23.06
CA ASP A 95 -27.34 22.39 21.83
C ASP A 95 -26.83 21.56 20.63
N VAL A 96 -27.70 21.44 19.61
CA VAL A 96 -27.64 20.50 18.48
C VAL A 96 -26.22 20.32 17.89
N SER A 97 -25.78 19.07 17.70
CA SER A 97 -24.43 18.80 17.20
C SER A 97 -24.29 19.22 15.72
N PRO A 98 -23.20 19.89 15.33
CA PRO A 98 -22.89 20.23 13.93
C PRO A 98 -22.91 19.02 12.98
N GLY A 99 -22.73 17.80 13.52
CA GLY A 99 -22.80 16.54 12.77
C GLY A 99 -24.20 16.18 12.28
N GLU A 100 -25.27 16.66 12.93
CA GLU A 100 -26.65 16.41 12.50
C GLU A 100 -27.08 17.36 11.37
N VAL A 101 -26.57 18.60 11.38
CA VAL A 101 -26.71 19.56 10.27
C VAL A 101 -25.93 19.08 9.03
N TYR A 102 -24.77 18.45 9.24
CA TYR A 102 -23.93 17.88 8.18
C TYR A 102 -24.59 16.69 7.46
N ALA A 103 -25.30 15.80 8.17
CA ALA A 103 -26.00 14.68 7.54
C ALA A 103 -27.12 15.13 6.61
N GLN A 104 -27.74 16.29 6.88
CA GLN A 104 -28.75 16.89 6.02
C GLN A 104 -28.15 17.61 4.79
N LEU A 105 -26.99 18.27 4.93
CA LEU A 105 -26.33 19.02 3.84
C LEU A 105 -25.63 18.15 2.78
N VAL A 106 -25.22 16.91 3.11
CA VAL A 106 -24.52 16.00 2.18
C VAL A 106 -25.46 15.31 1.16
N SER A 107 -26.75 15.62 1.21
CA SER A 107 -27.78 15.06 0.31
C SER A 107 -27.75 15.57 -1.14
N GLY A 108 -26.83 16.48 -1.50
CA GLY A 108 -26.84 17.18 -2.79
C GLY A 108 -26.27 16.45 -4.02
N SER A 109 -25.50 15.36 -3.87
CA SER A 109 -25.16 14.48 -5.01
C SER A 109 -24.60 13.13 -4.53
N LEU A 110 -25.50 12.20 -4.26
CA LEU A 110 -25.24 10.94 -3.53
C LEU A 110 -24.80 9.79 -4.46
N GLU A 111 -25.09 9.86 -5.76
CA GLU A 111 -25.00 8.74 -6.70
C GLU A 111 -23.55 8.35 -7.04
N LEU A 112 -22.66 9.32 -7.26
CA LEU A 112 -21.25 9.05 -7.59
C LEU A 112 -20.46 8.52 -6.37
N THR A 113 -20.74 9.05 -5.18
CA THR A 113 -20.10 8.70 -3.91
C THR A 113 -20.55 7.32 -3.41
N LYS A 114 -21.83 6.97 -3.64
CA LYS A 114 -22.37 5.62 -3.43
C LYS A 114 -21.75 4.61 -4.38
N GLN A 115 -21.62 4.90 -5.67
CA GLN A 115 -21.02 3.97 -6.64
C GLN A 115 -19.54 3.68 -6.36
N THR A 116 -18.75 4.69 -5.97
CA THR A 116 -17.31 4.52 -5.68
C THR A 116 -17.04 3.89 -4.31
N SER A 117 -17.85 4.17 -3.28
CA SER A 117 -17.77 3.48 -1.98
C SER A 117 -18.17 2.01 -2.08
N ARG A 118 -19.23 1.70 -2.85
CA ARG A 118 -19.68 0.32 -3.13
C ARG A 118 -18.65 -0.45 -3.95
N ALA A 119 -18.00 0.15 -4.96
CA ALA A 119 -16.91 -0.50 -5.71
C ALA A 119 -15.66 -0.75 -4.84
N HIS A 120 -15.32 0.17 -3.94
CA HIS A 120 -14.23 0.01 -2.99
C HIS A 120 -14.54 -1.10 -1.97
N ALA A 121 -15.77 -1.13 -1.43
CA ALA A 121 -16.22 -2.15 -0.50
C ALA A 121 -16.30 -3.54 -1.17
N ARG A 122 -16.87 -3.64 -2.38
CA ARG A 122 -16.91 -4.86 -3.21
C ARG A 122 -15.53 -5.42 -3.52
N TRP A 123 -14.53 -4.57 -3.76
CA TRP A 123 -13.15 -5.00 -4.01
C TRP A 123 -12.43 -5.47 -2.73
N ILE A 124 -12.68 -4.80 -1.61
CA ILE A 124 -12.20 -5.23 -0.28
C ILE A 124 -12.80 -6.58 0.11
N SER A 125 -14.08 -6.81 -0.19
CA SER A 125 -14.78 -8.05 0.17
C SER A 125 -14.55 -9.21 -0.79
N SER A 126 -14.36 -8.96 -2.10
CA SER A 126 -14.16 -10.02 -3.09
C SER A 126 -12.74 -10.60 -3.08
N GLY A 127 -11.72 -9.83 -2.70
CA GLY A 127 -10.32 -10.28 -2.69
C GLY A 127 -9.77 -10.68 -4.07
N ALA A 128 -10.56 -10.49 -5.13
CA ALA A 128 -10.24 -10.84 -6.51
C ALA A 128 -9.78 -9.55 -7.23
N GLY A 129 -8.48 -9.29 -7.19
CA GLY A 129 -7.88 -8.19 -7.95
C GLY A 129 -6.41 -8.00 -7.65
N THR A 130 -5.66 -7.48 -8.62
CA THR A 130 -4.23 -7.24 -8.46
C THR A 130 -3.97 -6.05 -7.51
N PRO A 131 -2.77 -5.91 -6.94
CA PRO A 131 -2.38 -4.72 -6.18
C PRO A 131 -2.52 -3.40 -6.98
N ALA A 132 -2.46 -3.47 -8.31
CA ALA A 132 -2.65 -2.33 -9.19
C ALA A 132 -4.13 -1.90 -9.24
N ASP A 133 -5.04 -2.87 -9.33
CA ASP A 133 -6.50 -2.61 -9.31
C ASP A 133 -6.93 -2.01 -7.97
N ALA A 134 -6.38 -2.53 -6.88
CA ALA A 134 -6.53 -2.00 -5.52
C ALA A 134 -6.26 -0.50 -5.45
N GLU A 135 -5.09 -0.11 -5.95
CA GLU A 135 -4.59 1.26 -5.91
C GLU A 135 -5.41 2.16 -6.83
N LYS A 136 -5.79 1.67 -8.02
CA LYS A 136 -6.65 2.39 -8.96
C LYS A 136 -8.02 2.67 -8.37
N ALA A 137 -8.65 1.67 -7.75
CA ALA A 137 -9.95 1.82 -7.09
C ALA A 137 -9.87 2.78 -5.89
N ALA A 138 -8.86 2.62 -5.03
CA ALA A 138 -8.65 3.51 -3.90
C ALA A 138 -8.35 4.95 -4.34
N ARG A 139 -7.55 5.15 -5.39
CA ARG A 139 -7.24 6.47 -5.95
C ARG A 139 -8.49 7.12 -6.52
N LYS A 140 -9.32 6.38 -7.26
CA LYS A 140 -10.62 6.87 -7.76
C LYS A 140 -11.50 7.34 -6.60
N PHE A 141 -11.69 6.51 -5.57
CA PHE A 141 -12.50 6.84 -4.40
C PHE A 141 -12.02 8.11 -3.68
N TRP A 142 -10.75 8.17 -3.27
CA TRP A 142 -10.23 9.34 -2.55
C TRP A 142 -10.12 10.59 -3.44
N GLY A 143 -9.94 10.41 -4.74
CA GLY A 143 -10.03 11.48 -5.72
C GLY A 143 -11.43 12.10 -5.73
N THR A 144 -12.48 11.27 -5.82
CA THR A 144 -13.88 11.73 -5.80
C THR A 144 -14.21 12.48 -4.51
N VAL A 145 -13.72 12.04 -3.35
CA VAL A 145 -13.90 12.76 -2.07
C VAL A 145 -13.28 14.16 -2.12
N LEU A 146 -12.09 14.31 -2.70
CA LEU A 146 -11.46 15.63 -2.86
C LEU A 146 -12.21 16.51 -3.86
N VAL A 147 -12.70 15.94 -4.96
CA VAL A 147 -13.55 16.68 -5.92
C VAL A 147 -14.81 17.19 -5.22
N GLN A 148 -15.45 16.39 -4.37
CA GLN A 148 -16.62 16.83 -3.59
C GLN A 148 -16.28 18.03 -2.69
N ILE A 149 -15.10 18.01 -2.05
CA ILE A 149 -14.62 19.15 -1.26
C ILE A 149 -14.45 20.40 -2.14
N MET A 150 -13.93 20.25 -3.37
CA MET A 150 -13.77 21.38 -4.31
C MET A 150 -15.12 21.96 -4.74
N VAL A 151 -16.10 21.10 -5.01
CA VAL A 151 -17.48 21.47 -5.35
C VAL A 151 -18.14 22.21 -4.19
N GLU A 152 -18.04 21.66 -2.98
CA GLU A 152 -18.58 22.30 -1.77
C GLU A 152 -17.94 23.67 -1.51
N ALA A 153 -16.63 23.77 -1.69
CA ALA A 153 -15.86 24.99 -1.53
C ALA A 153 -16.03 25.99 -2.70
N LYS A 154 -16.73 25.62 -3.78
CA LYS A 154 -16.87 26.40 -5.01
C LYS A 154 -15.53 26.90 -5.55
N LEU A 155 -14.55 26.00 -5.63
CA LEU A 155 -13.24 26.35 -6.18
C LEU A 155 -13.32 26.57 -7.70
N PRO A 156 -12.42 27.38 -8.30
CA PRO A 156 -12.51 27.77 -9.71
C PRO A 156 -12.63 26.62 -10.73
N ILE A 157 -12.09 25.43 -10.42
CA ILE A 157 -12.25 24.24 -11.27
C ILE A 157 -13.71 23.85 -11.50
N VAL A 158 -14.60 24.24 -10.58
CA VAL A 158 -16.04 23.98 -10.64
C VAL A 158 -16.74 24.94 -11.58
N ASP A 159 -16.12 26.06 -11.98
CA ASP A 159 -16.70 27.04 -12.91
C ASP A 159 -16.18 26.86 -14.35
N ILE A 160 -15.31 25.87 -14.60
CA ILE A 160 -14.81 25.60 -15.94
C ILE A 160 -15.97 25.24 -16.88
N PRO A 161 -16.05 25.85 -18.08
CA PRO A 161 -17.04 25.47 -19.08
C PRO A 161 -16.87 24.01 -19.50
N VAL A 162 -17.94 23.22 -19.37
CA VAL A 162 -17.98 21.80 -19.76
C VAL A 162 -19.34 21.47 -20.37
N GLU A 163 -19.38 20.43 -21.20
CA GLU A 163 -20.61 19.96 -21.85
C GLU A 163 -21.48 19.12 -20.90
N SER A 164 -20.87 18.48 -19.89
CA SER A 164 -21.57 17.66 -18.89
C SER A 164 -20.90 17.68 -17.51
N GLU A 165 -21.66 17.33 -16.47
CA GLU A 165 -21.13 17.24 -15.10
C GLU A 165 -20.10 16.10 -14.94
N GLU A 166 -20.25 15.02 -15.71
CA GLU A 166 -19.27 13.93 -15.76
C GLU A 166 -17.91 14.40 -16.28
N GLN A 167 -17.91 15.31 -17.25
CA GLN A 167 -16.69 15.93 -17.78
C GLN A 167 -16.02 16.83 -16.73
N ARG A 168 -16.81 17.57 -15.92
CA ARG A 168 -16.29 18.36 -14.79
C ARG A 168 -15.57 17.48 -13.78
N VAL A 169 -16.22 16.39 -13.36
CA VAL A 169 -15.64 15.43 -12.41
C VAL A 169 -14.36 14.82 -12.99
N LEU A 170 -14.35 14.48 -14.28
CA LEU A 170 -13.16 13.97 -14.94
C LEU A 170 -11.99 14.97 -14.92
N TYR A 171 -12.25 16.25 -15.22
CA TYR A 171 -11.23 17.30 -15.19
C TYR A 171 -10.69 17.52 -13.78
N ALA A 172 -11.57 17.57 -12.77
CA ALA A 172 -11.15 17.69 -11.37
C ALA A 172 -10.32 16.49 -10.89
N LEU A 173 -10.68 15.27 -11.30
CA LEU A 173 -9.87 14.08 -11.03
C LEU A 173 -8.51 14.12 -11.73
N ARG A 174 -8.41 14.73 -12.92
CA ARG A 174 -7.14 14.92 -13.65
C ARG A 174 -6.26 15.98 -12.99
N ALA A 175 -6.84 17.06 -12.47
CA ALA A 175 -6.12 18.12 -11.76
C ALA A 175 -5.43 17.63 -10.48
N LEU A 176 -5.95 16.56 -9.86
CA LEU A 176 -5.28 15.88 -8.74
C LEU A 176 -3.97 15.18 -9.15
N GLY A 177 -3.67 15.05 -10.45
CA GLY A 177 -2.40 14.58 -10.98
C GLY A 177 -2.10 13.11 -10.64
N THR A 178 -0.82 12.73 -10.65
CA THR A 178 -0.33 11.35 -10.41
C THR A 178 -0.20 10.97 -8.93
N ARG A 179 -0.90 11.69 -8.04
CA ARG A 179 -0.84 11.48 -6.57
C ARG A 179 -1.38 10.09 -6.21
N ARG A 180 -0.70 9.39 -5.27
CA ARG A 180 -1.08 8.05 -4.78
C ARG A 180 -2.36 8.09 -3.95
N SER A 181 -3.07 6.96 -3.88
CA SER A 181 -4.31 6.81 -3.10
C SER A 181 -4.14 7.22 -1.64
N LYS A 182 -3.03 6.83 -1.00
CA LYS A 182 -2.69 7.21 0.39
C LYS A 182 -2.49 8.71 0.55
N THR A 183 -1.88 9.37 -0.43
CA THR A 183 -1.72 10.83 -0.40
C THR A 183 -3.09 11.51 -0.47
N LEU A 184 -3.93 11.12 -1.43
CA LEU A 184 -5.30 11.67 -1.55
C LEU A 184 -6.12 11.45 -0.28
N ARG A 185 -6.04 10.25 0.31
CA ARG A 185 -6.68 9.92 1.59
C ARG A 185 -6.24 10.85 2.71
N ASN A 186 -4.94 11.04 2.88
CA ASN A 186 -4.41 11.88 3.96
C ASN A 186 -4.84 13.33 3.78
N ARG A 187 -4.82 13.86 2.56
CA ARG A 187 -5.31 15.22 2.25
C ARG A 187 -6.80 15.35 2.57
N ALA A 188 -7.64 14.44 2.08
CA ALA A 188 -9.07 14.46 2.36
C ALA A 188 -9.39 14.40 3.87
N ARG A 189 -8.67 13.57 4.63
CA ARG A 189 -8.86 13.44 6.09
C ARG A 189 -8.38 14.66 6.85
N ALA A 190 -7.22 15.20 6.50
CA ALA A 190 -6.69 16.41 7.12
C ALA A 190 -7.63 17.60 6.85
N TRP A 191 -8.10 17.75 5.61
CA TRP A 191 -9.05 18.80 5.26
C TRP A 191 -10.36 18.68 6.02
N ARG A 192 -10.91 17.47 6.18
CA ARG A 192 -12.19 17.28 6.87
C ARG A 192 -12.20 17.91 8.26
N LYS A 193 -11.12 17.73 9.03
CA LYS A 193 -10.98 18.34 10.36
C LYS A 193 -11.00 19.88 10.29
N ALA A 194 -10.30 20.45 9.32
CA ALA A 194 -10.26 21.89 9.11
C ALA A 194 -11.62 22.44 8.66
N ARG A 195 -12.27 21.76 7.72
CA ARG A 195 -13.62 22.07 7.24
C ARG A 195 -14.62 22.09 8.39
N ASP A 196 -14.63 21.06 9.24
CA ASP A 196 -15.59 20.95 10.35
C ASP A 196 -15.38 22.12 11.33
N TRP A 197 -14.14 22.45 11.66
CA TRP A 197 -13.82 23.63 12.47
C TRP A 197 -14.24 24.95 11.80
N MET A 198 -13.91 25.15 10.52
CA MET A 198 -14.26 26.38 9.79
C MET A 198 -15.77 26.56 9.69
N LEU A 199 -16.51 25.47 9.50
CA LEU A 199 -17.96 25.52 9.44
C LEU A 199 -18.57 25.89 10.79
N SER A 200 -18.03 25.33 11.89
CA SER A 200 -18.49 25.62 13.25
C SER A 200 -18.11 27.03 13.73
N VAL A 201 -16.89 27.50 13.44
CA VAL A 201 -16.36 28.75 14.02
C VAL A 201 -16.53 29.95 13.08
N LYS A 202 -16.45 29.74 11.77
CA LYS A 202 -16.42 30.81 10.76
C LYS A 202 -17.59 30.74 9.78
N SER A 203 -18.45 29.72 9.88
CA SER A 203 -19.57 29.46 8.96
C SER A 203 -19.14 29.42 7.48
N VAL A 204 -17.92 28.97 7.22
CA VAL A 204 -17.38 28.76 5.87
C VAL A 204 -16.77 27.36 5.77
N VAL A 205 -16.76 26.79 4.57
CA VAL A 205 -16.21 25.45 4.30
C VAL A 205 -14.78 25.48 3.75
N PHE A 206 -14.32 26.68 3.34
CA PHE A 206 -13.01 26.94 2.77
C PHE A 206 -12.55 28.35 3.20
N PRO A 207 -11.25 28.55 3.53
CA PRO A 207 -10.74 29.84 3.99
C PRO A 207 -10.82 30.87 2.85
N ARG A 208 -11.23 32.10 3.19
CA ARG A 208 -11.38 33.19 2.19
C ARG A 208 -10.23 34.20 2.26
N ARG A 209 -9.55 34.26 3.40
CA ARG A 209 -8.49 35.22 3.70
C ARG A 209 -7.39 34.57 4.55
N PRO A 210 -6.16 35.11 4.54
CA PRO A 210 -5.05 34.59 5.35
C PRO A 210 -5.40 34.38 6.83
N SER A 211 -6.19 35.28 7.42
CA SER A 211 -6.60 35.18 8.83
C SER A 211 -7.37 33.90 9.16
N ASP A 212 -8.20 33.39 8.24
CA ASP A 212 -8.98 32.18 8.50
C ASP A 212 -8.07 30.95 8.65
N VAL A 213 -6.95 30.96 7.92
CA VAL A 213 -5.93 29.91 8.01
C VAL A 213 -5.12 30.06 9.29
N VAL A 214 -4.71 31.28 9.63
CA VAL A 214 -3.96 31.58 10.86
C VAL A 214 -4.78 31.22 12.10
N ASP A 215 -6.07 31.57 12.15
CA ASP A 215 -6.94 31.22 13.27
C ASP A 215 -7.05 29.71 13.47
N TYR A 216 -7.09 28.93 12.39
CA TYR A 216 -7.09 27.47 12.49
C TYR A 216 -5.74 26.91 12.97
N LEU A 217 -4.63 27.52 12.56
CA LEU A 217 -3.30 27.15 13.05
C LEU A 217 -3.17 27.41 14.55
N LEU A 218 -3.66 28.55 15.05
CA LEU A 218 -3.71 28.87 16.48
C LEU A 218 -4.60 27.89 17.24
N PHE A 219 -5.74 27.49 16.67
CA PHE A 219 -6.57 26.43 17.24
C PHE A 219 -5.81 25.10 17.34
N LEU A 220 -5.06 24.72 16.31
CA LEU A 220 -4.23 23.51 16.35
C LEU A 220 -3.11 23.58 17.40
N GLU A 221 -2.54 24.76 17.65
CA GLU A 221 -1.58 24.96 18.75
C GLU A 221 -2.23 24.75 20.12
N GLN A 222 -3.41 25.35 20.34
CA GLN A 222 -4.15 25.28 21.59
C GLN A 222 -4.61 23.85 21.94
N GLU A 223 -5.09 23.10 20.94
CA GLU A 223 -5.55 21.71 21.11
C GLU A 223 -4.39 20.69 21.17
N VAL A 224 -3.15 21.14 21.38
CA VAL A 224 -1.94 20.29 21.43
C VAL A 224 -1.80 19.45 20.15
N GLY A 225 -2.11 20.05 19.01
CA GLY A 225 -1.92 19.44 17.70
C GLY A 225 -0.44 19.13 17.48
N THR A 226 -0.11 18.04 16.78
CA THR A 226 1.29 17.72 16.45
C THR A 226 1.80 18.55 15.28
N LYS A 227 3.11 18.75 15.17
CA LYS A 227 3.76 19.33 13.98
C LYS A 227 3.29 18.67 12.67
N SER A 228 3.05 17.36 12.70
CA SER A 228 2.54 16.62 11.54
C SER A 228 1.13 17.05 11.15
N CYS A 229 0.26 17.39 12.12
CA CYS A 229 -1.10 17.86 11.83
C CYS A 229 -1.09 19.20 11.09
N ILE A 230 -0.26 20.15 11.53
CA ILE A 230 -0.08 21.45 10.87
C ILE A 230 0.43 21.24 9.43
N SER A 231 1.49 20.46 9.27
CA SER A 231 2.08 20.17 7.96
C SER A 231 1.10 19.44 7.02
N GLU A 232 0.31 18.50 7.54
CA GLU A 232 -0.72 17.78 6.76
C GLU A 232 -1.87 18.69 6.33
N PHE A 233 -2.31 19.61 7.20
CA PHE A 233 -3.31 20.62 6.89
C PHE A 233 -2.81 21.55 5.79
N MET A 234 -1.63 22.17 5.95
CA MET A 234 -1.03 23.06 4.95
C MET A 234 -0.82 22.37 3.61
N SER A 235 -0.38 21.12 3.63
CA SER A 235 -0.26 20.32 2.42
C SER A 235 -1.62 20.01 1.77
N SER A 236 -2.69 19.88 2.57
CA SER A 236 -4.05 19.70 2.07
C SER A 236 -4.60 20.95 1.41
N LEU A 237 -4.43 22.11 2.06
CA LEU A 237 -4.79 23.41 1.50
C LEU A 237 -4.09 23.61 0.15
N SER A 238 -2.78 23.38 0.09
CA SER A 238 -2.00 23.50 -1.14
C SER A 238 -2.50 22.59 -2.26
N VAL A 239 -2.85 21.33 -1.97
CA VAL A 239 -3.38 20.41 -2.99
C VAL A 239 -4.77 20.84 -3.47
N LEU A 240 -5.63 21.33 -2.58
CA LEU A 240 -6.97 21.78 -2.93
C LEU A 240 -6.94 23.08 -3.74
N GLU A 241 -6.06 24.04 -3.40
CA GLU A 241 -5.90 25.26 -4.17
C GLU A 241 -5.32 24.99 -5.57
N ASP A 242 -4.30 24.14 -5.66
CA ASP A 242 -3.67 23.72 -6.91
C ASP A 242 -4.65 22.96 -7.82
N ALA A 243 -5.22 21.86 -7.32
CA ALA A 243 -6.16 21.07 -8.11
C ALA A 243 -7.51 21.77 -8.31
N GLY A 244 -7.86 22.71 -7.42
CA GLY A 244 -9.03 23.59 -7.56
C GLY A 244 -8.84 24.73 -8.54
N GLN A 245 -7.67 24.86 -9.17
CA GLN A 245 -7.32 25.93 -10.12
C GLN A 245 -7.43 27.33 -9.52
N VAL A 246 -7.12 27.47 -8.23
CA VAL A 246 -7.03 28.79 -7.57
C VAL A 246 -5.84 29.56 -8.16
N PRO A 247 -6.05 30.78 -8.70
CA PRO A 247 -4.98 31.60 -9.26
C PRO A 247 -3.85 31.81 -8.27
N LEU A 248 -2.59 31.84 -8.74
CA LEU A 248 -1.41 31.92 -7.89
C LEU A 248 -1.45 33.08 -6.88
N ALA A 249 -1.96 34.23 -7.31
CA ALA A 249 -2.11 35.43 -6.47
C ALA A 249 -3.11 35.25 -5.30
N ASN A 250 -4.04 34.31 -5.43
CA ASN A 250 -5.10 34.04 -4.46
C ASN A 250 -4.85 32.77 -3.63
N GLN A 251 -3.72 32.07 -3.85
CA GLN A 251 -3.38 30.86 -3.09
C GLN A 251 -2.92 31.22 -1.69
N LEU A 252 -3.77 30.95 -0.69
CA LEU A 252 -3.48 31.19 0.72
C LEU A 252 -2.35 30.31 1.22
N CYS A 253 -2.12 29.12 0.64
CA CYS A 253 -0.98 28.28 1.01
C CYS A 253 0.39 28.92 0.70
N LYS A 254 0.43 29.94 -0.17
CA LYS A 254 1.64 30.68 -0.56
C LYS A 254 1.69 32.09 0.04
N ASP A 255 0.64 32.52 0.74
CA ASP A 255 0.60 33.82 1.40
C ASP A 255 1.71 33.93 2.46
N ARG A 256 2.38 35.09 2.51
CA ARG A 256 3.55 35.28 3.39
C ARG A 256 3.20 35.16 4.86
N LEU A 257 2.04 35.66 5.28
CA LEU A 257 1.58 35.58 6.67
C LEU A 257 1.24 34.13 7.02
N VAL A 258 0.54 33.41 6.16
CA VAL A 258 0.18 32.00 6.39
C VAL A 258 1.42 31.13 6.49
N VAL A 259 2.40 31.30 5.59
CA VAL A 259 3.65 30.54 5.62
C VAL A 259 4.47 30.84 6.87
N ALA A 260 4.54 32.11 7.29
CA ALA A 260 5.22 32.49 8.52
C ALA A 260 4.51 31.93 9.76
N ALA A 261 3.18 32.06 9.83
CA ALA A 261 2.36 31.53 10.91
C ALA A 261 2.52 30.01 11.03
N SER A 262 2.40 29.26 9.92
CA SER A 262 2.60 27.80 9.93
C SER A 262 3.98 27.41 10.48
N LYS A 263 5.05 28.11 10.13
CA LYS A 263 6.39 27.84 10.66
C LYS A 263 6.49 28.18 12.15
N GLY A 264 5.86 29.26 12.58
CA GLY A 264 5.73 29.65 14.00
C GLY A 264 4.99 28.57 14.79
N SER A 265 3.80 28.17 14.35
CA SER A 265 3.00 27.10 14.95
C SER A 265 3.76 25.78 15.04
N GLU A 266 4.48 25.41 13.98
CA GLU A 266 5.32 24.20 14.00
C GLU A 266 6.47 24.29 15.00
N ALA A 267 6.95 25.49 15.34
CA ALA A 267 8.00 25.70 16.34
C ALA A 267 7.42 25.71 17.76
N GLU A 268 6.30 26.38 18.00
CA GLU A 268 5.61 26.44 19.29
C GLU A 268 5.13 25.06 19.76
N VAL A 269 4.49 24.29 18.87
CA VAL A 269 4.10 22.89 19.14
C VAL A 269 5.31 21.99 19.42
N HIS A 270 6.49 22.39 18.95
CA HIS A 270 7.72 21.62 19.17
C HIS A 270 8.39 21.95 20.52
N VAL A 271 8.00 23.03 21.19
CA VAL A 271 8.51 23.39 22.52
C VAL A 271 8.06 22.31 23.52
N GLY A 272 9.02 21.51 24.01
CA GLY A 272 8.79 20.41 24.95
C GLY A 272 8.72 18.99 24.33
N VAL A 273 8.67 18.85 22.99
CA VAL A 273 8.71 17.55 22.30
C VAL A 273 10.03 17.41 21.56
N THR A 274 11.08 17.02 22.26
CA THR A 274 12.47 17.04 21.77
C THR A 274 12.86 15.89 20.82
N SER A 275 12.10 14.80 20.73
CA SER A 275 12.48 13.66 19.87
C SER A 275 11.40 13.22 18.88
N LYS A 276 11.78 13.11 17.61
CA LYS A 276 11.01 12.34 16.63
C LYS A 276 11.10 10.87 17.05
N LYS A 277 9.99 10.27 17.52
CA LYS A 277 9.94 8.83 17.80
C LYS A 277 10.27 8.04 16.53
N GLN A 278 11.48 7.47 16.46
CA GLN A 278 11.87 6.54 15.41
C GLN A 278 11.48 5.12 15.85
N ALA A 279 11.37 4.20 14.89
CA ALA A 279 11.09 2.81 15.22
C ALA A 279 12.38 2.16 15.76
N ALA A 280 12.30 1.58 16.96
CA ALA A 280 13.41 0.83 17.55
C ALA A 280 13.83 -0.33 16.63
N PRO A 281 15.14 -0.58 16.41
CA PRO A 281 15.61 -1.75 15.67
C PRO A 281 15.26 -3.05 16.40
N LEU A 282 15.14 -4.15 15.66
CA LEU A 282 15.01 -5.48 16.28
C LEU A 282 16.29 -5.84 17.02
N SER A 283 16.15 -6.46 18.20
CA SER A 283 17.31 -6.92 18.96
C SER A 283 18.01 -8.14 18.34
N VAL A 284 19.27 -8.38 18.69
CA VAL A 284 20.03 -9.57 18.26
C VAL A 284 19.34 -10.86 18.70
N ALA A 285 18.75 -10.88 19.90
CA ALA A 285 17.94 -12.02 20.35
C ALA A 285 16.75 -12.29 19.43
N MET A 286 16.05 -11.24 18.97
CA MET A 286 14.96 -11.41 18.01
C MET A 286 15.45 -11.94 16.66
N LEU A 287 16.60 -11.47 16.16
CA LEU A 287 17.18 -11.99 14.91
C LEU A 287 17.45 -13.49 15.02
N LEU A 288 18.10 -13.93 16.10
CA LEU A 288 18.36 -15.35 16.38
C LEU A 288 17.05 -16.15 16.46
N SER A 289 16.07 -15.68 17.23
CA SER A 289 14.78 -16.37 17.37
C SER A 289 14.02 -16.47 16.05
N LEU A 290 14.06 -15.42 15.22
CA LEU A 290 13.42 -15.43 13.90
C LEU A 290 14.08 -16.45 12.96
N GLU A 291 15.40 -16.50 12.91
CA GLU A 291 16.12 -17.48 12.07
C GLU A 291 15.80 -18.92 12.50
N ILE A 292 15.77 -19.19 13.82
CA ILE A 292 15.39 -20.51 14.34
C ILE A 292 13.92 -20.80 14.00
N PHE A 293 13.02 -19.82 14.18
CA PHE A 293 11.58 -19.98 13.92
C PHE A 293 11.30 -20.41 12.49
N VAL A 294 11.97 -19.81 11.49
CA VAL A 294 11.82 -20.14 10.07
C VAL A 294 12.19 -21.59 9.78
N VAL A 295 13.23 -22.11 10.44
CA VAL A 295 13.76 -23.46 10.17
C VAL A 295 13.00 -24.55 10.93
N SER A 296 12.40 -24.21 12.07
CA SER A 296 11.64 -25.16 12.90
C SER A 296 10.34 -25.62 12.22
N SER A 297 10.31 -26.89 11.79
CA SER A 297 9.15 -27.52 11.14
C SER A 297 7.90 -27.65 12.02
N GLY A 298 8.04 -27.55 13.34
CA GLY A 298 6.91 -27.56 14.27
C GLY A 298 6.16 -26.22 14.39
N ASN A 299 6.62 -25.17 13.71
CA ASN A 299 5.90 -23.89 13.64
C ASN A 299 4.96 -23.86 12.43
N PRO A 300 3.86 -23.09 12.48
CA PRO A 300 2.91 -23.02 11.37
C PRO A 300 3.56 -22.65 10.04
N LEU A 301 3.17 -23.35 8.97
CA LEU A 301 3.84 -23.26 7.67
C LEU A 301 3.89 -21.82 7.16
N TYR A 302 2.74 -21.14 7.13
CA TYR A 302 2.67 -19.77 6.63
C TYR A 302 3.26 -18.74 7.60
N ALA A 303 3.24 -18.99 8.92
CA ALA A 303 3.98 -18.18 9.89
C ALA A 303 5.49 -18.17 9.60
N ARG A 304 6.07 -19.34 9.27
CA ARG A 304 7.48 -19.47 8.89
C ARG A 304 7.78 -18.66 7.61
N CYS A 305 6.89 -18.69 6.63
CA CYS A 305 7.00 -17.88 5.40
C CYS A 305 7.03 -16.38 5.71
N LEU A 306 6.15 -15.92 6.61
CA LEU A 306 6.08 -14.52 7.04
C LEU A 306 7.32 -14.09 7.85
N MET A 307 7.86 -14.95 8.71
CA MET A 307 9.10 -14.67 9.46
C MET A 307 10.32 -14.65 8.56
N TRP A 308 10.35 -15.47 7.51
CA TRP A 308 11.38 -15.34 6.46
C TRP A 308 11.28 -13.99 5.76
N ALA A 309 10.07 -13.53 5.40
CA ALA A 309 9.88 -12.20 4.80
C ALA A 309 10.30 -11.06 5.75
N CYS A 310 10.11 -11.23 7.07
CA CYS A 310 10.62 -10.32 8.10
C CYS A 310 12.15 -10.23 8.07
N LEU A 311 12.85 -11.37 8.04
CA LEU A 311 14.32 -11.42 7.95
C LEU A 311 14.84 -10.85 6.63
N VAL A 312 14.16 -11.09 5.50
CA VAL A 312 14.49 -10.42 4.24
C VAL A 312 14.34 -8.91 4.37
N CYS A 313 13.31 -8.41 5.07
CA CYS A 313 13.17 -6.97 5.32
C CYS A 313 14.32 -6.40 6.16
N VAL A 314 14.84 -7.17 7.13
CA VAL A 314 16.02 -6.80 7.93
C VAL A 314 17.25 -6.70 7.02
N TRP A 315 17.61 -7.80 6.38
CA TRP A 315 18.89 -7.91 5.69
C TRP A 315 18.93 -7.14 4.36
N ALA A 316 17.79 -6.98 3.68
CA ALA A 316 17.66 -6.11 2.50
C ALA A 316 17.23 -4.67 2.83
N CYS A 317 17.10 -4.30 4.12
CA CYS A 317 16.66 -2.96 4.56
C CYS A 317 15.33 -2.51 3.92
N MET A 318 14.38 -3.43 3.75
CA MET A 318 13.10 -3.16 3.07
C MET A 318 12.05 -2.65 4.06
N ARG A 319 11.13 -1.82 3.57
CA ARG A 319 9.89 -1.54 4.29
C ARG A 319 8.94 -2.73 4.13
N VAL A 320 8.04 -2.95 5.08
CA VAL A 320 6.94 -3.93 4.90
C VAL A 320 6.11 -3.63 3.65
N SER A 321 5.92 -2.36 3.30
CA SER A 321 5.23 -1.99 2.05
C SER A 321 6.01 -2.37 0.78
N ASP A 322 7.34 -2.50 0.86
CA ASP A 322 8.16 -2.89 -0.30
C ASP A 322 7.92 -4.37 -0.68
N LEU A 323 7.46 -5.22 0.25
CA LEU A 323 7.10 -6.62 -0.01
C LEU A 323 6.02 -6.77 -1.11
N GLN A 324 5.16 -5.76 -1.24
CA GLN A 324 4.10 -5.73 -2.26
C GLN A 324 4.62 -5.37 -3.66
N GLY A 325 5.81 -4.78 -3.72
CA GLY A 325 6.46 -4.39 -4.96
C GLY A 325 7.49 -5.40 -5.46
N ILE A 326 7.66 -6.54 -4.77
CA ILE A 326 8.57 -7.60 -5.20
C ILE A 326 8.01 -8.26 -6.45
N ASP A 327 8.83 -8.27 -7.50
CA ASP A 327 8.59 -9.11 -8.67
C ASP A 327 8.95 -10.56 -8.34
N VAL A 328 7.92 -11.37 -8.06
CA VAL A 328 8.08 -12.78 -7.70
C VAL A 328 8.69 -13.59 -8.84
N SER A 329 8.35 -13.26 -10.10
CA SER A 329 8.85 -13.98 -11.28
C SER A 329 10.36 -13.88 -11.42
N ARG A 330 10.98 -12.84 -10.84
CA ARG A 330 12.42 -12.55 -10.84
C ARG A 330 13.10 -12.71 -9.48
N LEU A 331 12.38 -13.26 -8.48
CA LEU A 331 12.98 -13.63 -7.21
C LEU A 331 13.77 -14.93 -7.38
N ARG A 332 15.08 -14.89 -7.14
CA ARG A 332 15.99 -16.03 -7.34
C ARG A 332 16.96 -16.15 -6.18
N LEU A 333 17.18 -17.37 -5.73
CA LEU A 333 18.23 -17.71 -4.77
C LEU A 333 19.42 -18.29 -5.55
N PHE A 334 20.56 -17.63 -5.44
CA PHE A 334 21.83 -18.08 -6.00
C PHE A 334 22.73 -18.59 -4.87
N ARG A 335 23.85 -19.23 -5.23
CA ARG A 335 24.89 -19.66 -4.28
C ARG A 335 25.41 -18.50 -3.42
N ASP A 336 25.49 -17.30 -3.98
CA ASP A 336 25.97 -16.10 -3.27
C ASP A 336 24.89 -15.37 -2.47
N GLY A 337 23.61 -15.69 -2.68
CA GLY A 337 22.50 -15.03 -1.98
C GLY A 337 21.21 -14.91 -2.77
N LEU A 338 20.19 -14.36 -2.10
CA LEU A 338 18.91 -14.01 -2.69
C LEU A 338 19.05 -12.71 -3.49
N LYS A 339 18.50 -12.70 -4.71
CA LYS A 339 18.30 -11.52 -5.54
C LYS A 339 16.81 -11.37 -5.86
N GLY A 340 16.30 -10.16 -5.73
CA GLY A 340 14.98 -9.80 -6.27
C GLY A 340 14.94 -8.38 -6.79
N PHE A 341 13.79 -8.01 -7.36
CA PHE A 341 13.56 -6.68 -7.91
C PHE A 341 12.29 -6.08 -7.31
N LEU A 342 12.35 -4.78 -7.02
CA LEU A 342 11.21 -3.98 -6.62
C LEU A 342 10.76 -3.15 -7.80
N VAL A 343 9.62 -3.51 -8.40
CA VAL A 343 9.02 -2.80 -9.54
C VAL A 343 8.11 -1.65 -9.11
N LYS A 344 7.82 -1.55 -7.81
CA LYS A 344 7.01 -0.47 -7.24
C LYS A 344 7.44 -0.17 -5.80
N THR A 345 7.83 1.08 -5.54
CA THR A 345 8.18 1.55 -4.18
C THR A 345 7.66 2.98 -3.95
N LYS A 346 8.13 3.63 -2.87
CA LYS A 346 7.85 5.05 -2.65
C LYS A 346 8.42 5.94 -3.78
N THR A 347 9.60 5.59 -4.29
CA THR A 347 10.43 6.39 -5.21
C THR A 347 10.65 5.72 -6.56
N THR A 348 10.27 4.44 -6.68
CA THR A 348 10.46 3.59 -7.87
C THR A 348 9.11 3.17 -8.45
N GLY A 349 9.01 3.07 -9.77
CA GLY A 349 7.84 2.57 -10.49
C GLY A 349 7.78 3.05 -11.93
N PRO A 350 6.86 2.55 -12.77
CA PRO A 350 6.78 2.87 -14.19
C PRO A 350 6.60 4.38 -14.45
N ASP A 351 5.95 5.09 -13.53
CA ASP A 351 5.74 6.54 -13.59
C ASP A 351 6.82 7.36 -12.84
N LYS A 352 7.97 6.75 -12.51
CA LYS A 352 9.08 7.38 -11.78
C LYS A 352 10.36 7.36 -12.60
N LYS A 353 11.32 8.22 -12.22
CA LYS A 353 12.64 8.29 -12.87
C LYS A 353 13.36 6.94 -12.92
N VAL A 354 13.17 6.13 -11.87
CA VAL A 354 13.73 4.79 -11.77
C VAL A 354 12.57 3.80 -11.78
N ALA A 355 12.52 2.96 -12.82
CA ALA A 355 11.42 2.03 -13.06
C ALA A 355 11.41 0.85 -12.07
N GLU A 356 12.59 0.31 -11.76
CA GLU A 356 12.77 -0.81 -10.84
C GLU A 356 14.11 -0.72 -10.09
N VAL A 357 14.22 -1.38 -8.95
CA VAL A 357 15.44 -1.39 -8.14
C VAL A 357 15.73 -2.80 -7.60
N PRO A 358 16.97 -3.30 -7.66
CA PRO A 358 17.31 -4.61 -7.12
C PRO A 358 17.43 -4.58 -5.58
N PHE A 359 17.26 -5.75 -4.96
CA PHE A 359 17.65 -5.99 -3.57
C PHE A 359 18.41 -7.32 -3.45
N PHE A 360 19.24 -7.42 -2.40
CA PHE A 360 20.15 -8.54 -2.20
C PHE A 360 20.22 -8.96 -0.73
N VAL A 361 20.32 -10.26 -0.49
CA VAL A 361 20.62 -10.86 0.83
C VAL A 361 21.67 -11.94 0.63
N GLY A 362 22.85 -11.79 1.22
CA GLY A 362 23.92 -12.79 1.14
C GLY A 362 23.49 -14.13 1.73
N ARG A 363 23.96 -15.25 1.14
CA ARG A 363 23.57 -16.60 1.59
C ARG A 363 24.20 -17.00 2.94
N ASP A 364 25.39 -16.47 3.22
CA ASP A 364 26.16 -16.65 4.45
C ASP A 364 25.69 -15.75 5.61
N VAL A 365 24.66 -14.94 5.38
CA VAL A 365 24.13 -14.00 6.36
C VAL A 365 23.20 -14.74 7.32
N GLY A 366 23.62 -14.82 8.57
CA GLY A 366 22.85 -15.42 9.65
C GLY A 366 23.67 -15.49 10.94
N LEU A 367 22.98 -15.53 12.07
CA LEU A 367 23.59 -15.53 13.41
C LEU A 367 23.37 -16.85 14.15
N SER A 368 22.35 -17.62 13.76
CA SER A 368 21.92 -18.84 14.44
C SER A 368 22.68 -20.10 14.03
N GLY A 369 23.45 -20.05 12.94
CA GLY A 369 24.09 -21.22 12.35
C GLY A 369 23.11 -22.14 11.60
N ARG A 370 21.96 -21.60 11.19
CA ARG A 370 20.96 -22.30 10.37
C ARG A 370 20.79 -21.58 9.04
N ASP A 371 20.59 -22.35 7.98
CA ASP A 371 20.31 -21.81 6.64
C ASP A 371 18.85 -21.37 6.50
N TRP A 372 18.49 -20.32 7.25
CA TRP A 372 17.14 -19.76 7.25
C TRP A 372 16.74 -19.23 5.87
N LEU A 373 17.70 -18.74 5.08
CA LEU A 373 17.44 -18.13 3.78
C LEU A 373 16.98 -19.18 2.77
N LEU A 374 17.68 -20.33 2.68
CA LEU A 374 17.23 -21.47 1.89
C LEU A 374 15.90 -22.01 2.39
N ALA A 375 15.84 -22.32 3.69
CA ALA A 375 14.70 -22.99 4.27
C ALA A 375 13.41 -22.24 3.97
N GLY A 376 13.38 -20.92 4.20
CA GLY A 376 12.19 -20.14 3.90
C GLY A 376 11.96 -19.88 2.41
N PHE A 377 13.01 -19.81 1.57
CA PHE A 377 12.82 -19.73 0.12
C PHE A 377 12.15 -20.98 -0.45
N ASP A 378 12.52 -22.16 0.05
CA ASP A 378 11.89 -23.42 -0.34
C ASP A 378 10.44 -23.53 0.15
N LEU A 379 10.12 -22.97 1.33
CA LEU A 379 8.72 -22.82 1.75
C LEU A 379 7.91 -22.01 0.72
N TRP A 380 8.43 -20.87 0.27
CA TRP A 380 7.78 -20.02 -0.74
C TRP A 380 7.64 -20.67 -2.12
N LYS A 381 8.55 -21.58 -2.49
CA LYS A 381 8.42 -22.42 -3.68
C LYS A 381 7.30 -23.46 -3.50
N GLY A 382 7.14 -24.00 -2.30
CA GLY A 382 6.15 -25.02 -1.95
C GLY A 382 4.70 -24.53 -1.80
N LEU A 383 4.45 -23.23 -1.57
CA LEU A 383 3.10 -22.68 -1.32
C LEU A 383 2.14 -22.71 -2.54
N GLY A 384 2.58 -23.13 -3.73
CA GLY A 384 1.77 -23.09 -4.95
C GLY A 384 1.59 -21.66 -5.52
N GLN A 385 0.82 -21.52 -6.62
CA GLN A 385 0.68 -20.30 -7.43
C GLN A 385 2.01 -19.70 -7.94
N LEU A 386 2.57 -20.32 -8.99
CA LEU A 386 3.79 -19.82 -9.64
C LEU A 386 3.57 -18.47 -10.35
N ASP A 387 2.36 -18.22 -10.87
CA ASP A 387 2.02 -16.99 -11.62
C ASP A 387 1.56 -15.83 -10.73
N ARG A 388 1.95 -15.82 -9.45
CA ARG A 388 1.55 -14.77 -8.50
C ARG A 388 2.23 -13.43 -8.80
N THR A 389 1.45 -12.35 -8.67
CA THR A 389 1.91 -10.97 -8.93
C THR A 389 2.42 -10.24 -7.68
N PHE A 390 2.35 -10.87 -6.51
CA PHE A 390 2.83 -10.35 -5.24
C PHE A 390 3.28 -11.49 -4.33
N LEU A 391 4.20 -11.20 -3.41
CA LEU A 391 4.81 -12.23 -2.56
C LEU A 391 3.89 -12.64 -1.40
N VAL A 392 3.35 -11.68 -0.65
CA VAL A 392 2.67 -11.95 0.64
C VAL A 392 1.15 -11.95 0.51
N PHE A 393 0.55 -13.06 0.93
CA PHE A 393 -0.88 -13.32 0.96
C PHE A 393 -1.52 -13.01 2.33
N GLN A 394 -2.85 -13.00 2.37
CA GLN A 394 -3.59 -13.10 3.63
C GLN A 394 -3.33 -14.47 4.29
N SER A 395 -3.58 -14.56 5.59
CA SER A 395 -3.34 -15.76 6.39
C SER A 395 -4.65 -16.31 6.94
N SER A 396 -4.71 -17.62 7.14
CA SER A 396 -5.63 -18.24 8.10
C SER A 396 -5.37 -17.72 9.53
N GLU A 397 -6.33 -17.93 10.44
CA GLU A 397 -6.23 -17.44 11.82
C GLU A 397 -5.07 -18.06 12.61
N ASP A 398 -4.73 -19.31 12.31
CA ASP A 398 -3.65 -20.09 12.92
C ASP A 398 -2.29 -19.93 12.23
N PHE A 399 -2.24 -19.23 11.09
CA PHE A 399 -1.06 -19.07 10.25
C PHE A 399 -0.50 -20.36 9.66
N GLU A 400 -1.31 -21.42 9.54
CA GLU A 400 -0.90 -22.63 8.81
C GLU A 400 -0.97 -22.41 7.31
N GLU A 401 -2.08 -21.84 6.80
CA GLU A 401 -2.33 -21.78 5.37
C GLU A 401 -2.36 -20.33 4.84
N PRO A 402 -1.77 -20.10 3.64
CA PRO A 402 -1.99 -18.85 2.93
C PRO A 402 -3.41 -18.80 2.36
N ILE A 403 -4.10 -17.70 2.59
CA ILE A 403 -5.29 -17.35 1.83
C ILE A 403 -4.81 -16.51 0.65
N PHE A 404 -4.89 -17.02 -0.58
CA PHE A 404 -4.40 -16.43 -1.85
C PHE A 404 -5.09 -15.11 -2.28
N LYS A 405 -5.28 -14.22 -1.33
CA LYS A 405 -5.77 -12.86 -1.42
C LYS A 405 -4.65 -11.92 -1.03
N PHE A 406 -4.68 -10.71 -1.58
CA PHE A 406 -3.69 -9.69 -1.30
C PHE A 406 -3.73 -9.21 0.16
N ALA A 407 -2.57 -9.20 0.83
CA ALA A 407 -2.41 -8.63 2.17
C ALA A 407 -1.87 -7.19 2.10
N LYS A 408 -2.57 -6.25 2.76
CA LYS A 408 -2.14 -4.85 2.90
C LYS A 408 -0.94 -4.73 3.86
N PRO A 409 -0.07 -3.71 3.75
CA PRO A 409 1.12 -3.61 4.59
C PRO A 409 0.81 -3.53 6.09
N GLU A 410 -0.33 -2.91 6.45
CA GLU A 410 -0.80 -2.83 7.83
C GLU A 410 -1.18 -4.21 8.38
N VAL A 411 -1.78 -5.06 7.54
CA VAL A 411 -2.13 -6.45 7.88
C VAL A 411 -0.86 -7.29 8.05
N ILE A 412 0.09 -7.19 7.12
CA ILE A 412 1.38 -7.89 7.20
C ILE A 412 2.13 -7.49 8.48
N SER A 413 2.16 -6.20 8.80
CA SER A 413 2.79 -5.70 10.04
C SER A 413 2.11 -6.27 11.29
N ASN A 414 0.80 -6.48 11.24
CA ASN A 414 0.05 -7.09 12.34
C ASN A 414 0.34 -8.59 12.47
N TYR A 415 0.37 -9.32 11.35
CA TYR A 415 0.76 -10.73 11.33
C TYR A 415 2.14 -10.93 11.93
N MET A 416 3.12 -10.10 11.55
CA MET A 416 4.47 -10.17 12.13
C MET A 416 4.45 -10.03 13.64
N ARG A 417 3.73 -9.03 14.17
CA ARG A 417 3.58 -8.83 15.63
C ARG A 417 2.90 -9.98 16.34
N LEU A 418 1.84 -10.55 15.75
CA LEU A 418 1.14 -11.70 16.33
C LEU A 418 2.04 -12.94 16.39
N ILE A 419 2.82 -13.18 15.34
CA ILE A 419 3.79 -14.29 15.31
C ILE A 419 4.95 -14.03 16.27
N TRP A 420 5.37 -12.77 16.47
CA TRP A 420 6.44 -12.45 17.41
C TRP A 420 6.15 -12.87 18.86
N ARG A 421 4.87 -12.95 19.25
CA ARG A 421 4.44 -13.48 20.56
C ARG A 421 4.82 -14.95 20.76
N GLN A 422 5.05 -15.68 19.67
CA GLN A 422 5.41 -17.10 19.68
C GLN A 422 6.93 -17.31 19.67
N LEU A 423 7.73 -16.22 19.55
CA LEU A 423 9.19 -16.34 19.55
C LEU A 423 9.65 -16.85 20.90
N ARG A 424 10.48 -17.89 20.86
CA ARG A 424 11.12 -18.49 22.04
C ARG A 424 12.48 -17.87 22.26
N VAL A 425 12.93 -17.90 23.52
CA VAL A 425 14.25 -17.39 23.91
C VAL A 425 15.33 -18.22 23.21
N PRO A 426 16.25 -17.58 22.45
CA PRO A 426 17.31 -18.30 21.78
C PRO A 426 18.42 -18.61 22.78
N PHE A 427 19.04 -19.78 22.65
CA PHE A 427 20.21 -20.15 23.44
C PHE A 427 21.18 -20.99 22.63
N ARG A 428 22.45 -20.95 23.04
CA ARG A 428 23.51 -21.80 22.50
C ARG A 428 24.27 -22.42 23.67
N LYS A 429 24.40 -23.75 23.65
CA LYS A 429 25.24 -24.45 24.64
C LYS A 429 26.71 -24.18 24.33
N VAL A 430 27.52 -24.11 25.38
CA VAL A 430 28.98 -23.98 25.23
C VAL A 430 29.50 -25.18 24.44
N GLY A 431 30.28 -24.94 23.39
CA GLY A 431 30.80 -25.98 22.49
C GLY A 431 29.88 -26.33 21.31
N GLU A 432 28.64 -25.82 21.26
CA GLU A 432 27.78 -25.97 20.07
C GLU A 432 27.95 -24.76 19.11
N HIS A 433 27.87 -25.05 17.81
CA HIS A 433 27.94 -24.04 16.74
C HIS A 433 26.55 -23.54 16.29
N VAL A 434 25.46 -24.18 16.75
CA VAL A 434 24.10 -23.91 16.29
C VAL A 434 23.22 -23.44 17.45
N TRP A 435 22.47 -22.37 17.23
CA TRP A 435 21.50 -21.85 18.19
C TRP A 435 20.19 -22.64 18.16
N LYS A 436 19.56 -22.75 19.32
CA LYS A 436 18.31 -23.49 19.55
C LYS A 436 17.33 -22.62 20.32
N SER A 437 16.04 -22.90 20.17
CA SER A 437 14.98 -22.29 20.96
C SER A 437 14.81 -23.04 22.28
N ARG A 438 14.66 -22.31 23.39
CA ARG A 438 14.23 -22.95 24.65
C ARG A 438 12.82 -23.52 24.49
N ALA A 439 12.58 -24.68 25.09
CA ALA A 439 11.25 -25.31 25.09
C ALA A 439 10.24 -24.47 25.89
N GLU A 440 10.69 -23.89 26.99
CA GLU A 440 9.90 -23.03 27.87
C GLU A 440 10.36 -21.57 27.77
N GLY A 441 9.42 -20.65 27.96
CA GLY A 441 9.65 -19.20 27.92
C GLY A 441 9.45 -18.60 26.52
N VAL A 442 8.68 -17.51 26.47
CA VAL A 442 8.57 -16.64 25.29
C VAL A 442 9.60 -15.52 25.40
N LEU A 443 10.17 -15.10 24.27
CA LEU A 443 11.11 -13.98 24.22
C LEU A 443 10.38 -12.67 24.53
N LEU A 444 9.17 -12.53 24.00
CA LEU A 444 8.34 -11.33 24.16
C LEU A 444 7.18 -11.64 25.08
N GLY A 445 7.11 -10.91 26.20
CA GLY A 445 6.01 -10.96 27.14
C GLY A 445 4.72 -10.34 26.64
N ASP A 446 3.73 -10.32 27.54
CA ASP A 446 2.49 -9.60 27.30
C ASP A 446 2.81 -8.12 27.01
N GLU A 447 2.26 -7.65 25.90
CA GLU A 447 2.46 -6.32 25.29
C GLU A 447 3.87 -5.98 24.76
N CYS A 448 4.96 -6.64 25.17
CA CYS A 448 6.33 -6.36 24.69
C CYS A 448 6.46 -6.35 23.15
N TYR A 449 5.68 -7.21 22.48
CA TYR A 449 5.62 -7.30 21.02
C TYR A 449 5.07 -6.03 20.33
N LEU A 450 4.47 -5.10 21.06
CA LEU A 450 3.97 -3.81 20.56
C LEU A 450 5.04 -2.70 20.53
N PHE A 451 6.18 -2.90 21.19
CA PHE A 451 7.30 -1.96 21.18
C PHE A 451 7.87 -1.80 19.77
N TRP A 452 8.08 -2.91 19.06
CA TRP A 452 8.54 -2.90 17.67
C TRP A 452 7.41 -2.67 16.68
N THR A 453 7.75 -2.05 15.55
CA THR A 453 6.79 -1.67 14.50
C THR A 453 7.18 -2.26 13.15
N GLY A 454 6.31 -2.10 12.15
CA GLY A 454 6.61 -2.48 10.77
C GLY A 454 7.81 -1.76 10.13
N HIS A 455 8.38 -0.73 10.79
CA HIS A 455 9.63 -0.11 10.35
C HIS A 455 10.87 -0.65 11.06
N SER A 456 10.74 -1.36 12.19
CA SER A 456 11.86 -1.84 13.01
C SER A 456 12.87 -2.68 12.23
N MET A 457 12.41 -3.56 11.33
CA MET A 457 13.29 -4.38 10.47
C MET A 457 14.27 -3.53 9.65
N ARG A 458 13.78 -2.43 9.06
CA ARG A 458 14.57 -1.56 8.18
C ARG A 458 15.69 -0.82 8.92
N HIS A 459 15.57 -0.66 10.24
CA HIS A 459 16.54 0.10 11.04
C HIS A 459 17.74 -0.75 11.50
N VAL A 460 17.61 -2.08 11.58
CA VAL A 460 18.66 -2.97 12.12
C VAL A 460 20.00 -2.79 11.42
N LEU A 461 20.06 -3.15 10.12
CA LEU A 461 21.33 -3.20 9.40
C LEU A 461 21.98 -1.81 9.23
N PRO A 462 21.26 -0.72 8.90
CA PRO A 462 21.87 0.60 8.79
C PRO A 462 22.37 1.18 10.11
N THR A 463 21.71 0.87 11.24
CA THR A 463 22.14 1.29 12.58
C THR A 463 23.43 0.57 12.98
N ILE A 464 23.45 -0.76 12.89
CA ILE A 464 24.65 -1.53 13.25
C ILE A 464 25.81 -1.16 12.31
N ALA A 465 25.56 -1.05 11.01
CA ALA A 465 26.60 -0.61 10.07
C ALA A 465 27.14 0.80 10.39
N ALA A 466 26.32 1.70 10.96
CA ALA A 466 26.78 3.02 11.40
C ALA A 466 27.77 2.91 12.55
N VAL A 467 27.42 2.12 13.57
CA VAL A 467 28.25 1.88 14.76
C VAL A 467 29.58 1.24 14.37
N LEU A 468 29.56 0.39 13.34
CA LEU A 468 30.74 -0.25 12.78
C LEU A 468 31.50 0.63 11.79
N GLU A 469 31.25 1.95 11.77
CA GLU A 469 31.95 2.94 10.94
C GLU A 469 31.88 2.68 9.43
N VAL A 470 30.78 2.09 8.94
CA VAL A 470 30.55 1.99 7.49
C VAL A 470 30.17 3.39 6.96
N PRO A 471 30.91 3.93 5.96
CA PRO A 471 30.63 5.24 5.41
C PRO A 471 29.20 5.39 4.91
N LYS A 472 28.65 6.60 5.01
CA LYS A 472 27.26 6.89 4.63
C LYS A 472 26.99 6.57 3.16
N GLU A 473 27.93 6.88 2.28
CA GLU A 473 27.83 6.61 0.84
C GLU A 473 27.63 5.12 0.56
N ARG A 474 28.29 4.26 1.34
CA ARG A 474 28.12 2.80 1.25
C ARG A 474 26.80 2.35 1.89
N ARG A 475 26.41 2.91 3.04
CA ARG A 475 25.12 2.59 3.69
C ARG A 475 23.92 3.01 2.84
N ASP A 476 24.06 4.04 2.00
CA ASP A 476 23.01 4.49 1.07
C ASP A 476 22.66 3.47 -0.02
N TYR A 477 23.51 2.45 -0.26
CA TYR A 477 23.16 1.28 -1.07
C TYR A 477 22.18 0.34 -0.37
N LEU A 478 22.26 0.19 0.96
CA LEU A 478 21.42 -0.74 1.73
C LEU A 478 19.93 -0.39 1.62
N GLY A 479 19.58 0.84 2.01
CA GLY A 479 18.20 1.33 2.01
C GLY A 479 17.72 1.85 0.66
N ARG A 480 18.60 1.78 -0.37
CA ARG A 480 18.41 2.36 -1.70
C ARG A 480 18.16 3.88 -1.63
N TRP A 481 18.88 4.54 -0.74
CA TRP A 481 18.77 5.99 -0.51
C TRP A 481 19.54 6.81 -1.56
N HIS A 482 20.51 6.21 -2.24
CA HIS A 482 21.23 6.83 -3.37
C HIS A 482 20.36 7.07 -4.61
N ILE A 483 19.23 6.36 -4.72
CA ILE A 483 18.33 6.35 -5.89
C ILE A 483 17.59 7.69 -5.98
N GLY A 484 18.25 8.67 -6.58
CA GLY A 484 17.80 10.06 -6.72
C GLY A 484 18.88 11.13 -6.46
N LEU A 485 20.01 10.77 -5.85
CA LEU A 485 21.12 11.69 -5.54
C LEU A 485 22.21 11.70 -6.61
N HIS A 486 22.51 10.56 -7.23
CA HIS A 486 23.55 10.44 -8.26
C HIS A 486 22.94 9.91 -9.56
N GLN A 487 23.15 10.63 -10.67
CA GLN A 487 22.71 10.24 -12.02
C GLN A 487 23.70 9.29 -12.71
N SER A 488 24.85 9.02 -12.10
CA SER A 488 25.95 8.26 -12.67
C SER A 488 26.02 6.86 -12.07
N SER A 489 25.63 5.87 -12.89
CA SER A 489 25.96 4.44 -12.85
C SER A 489 25.50 3.60 -11.64
N ASP A 490 24.23 3.18 -11.68
CA ASP A 490 23.72 2.05 -10.88
C ASP A 490 24.18 0.71 -11.48
N TYR A 491 25.47 0.38 -11.38
CA TYR A 491 25.92 -0.98 -11.70
C TYR A 491 25.40 -1.96 -10.63
N ILE A 492 24.40 -2.76 -11.00
CA ILE A 492 23.78 -3.81 -10.18
C ILE A 492 24.84 -4.69 -9.48
N HIS A 493 25.95 -4.97 -10.16
CA HIS A 493 27.06 -5.78 -9.64
C HIS A 493 27.80 -5.10 -8.49
N THR A 494 28.16 -3.82 -8.63
CA THR A 494 28.80 -3.03 -7.58
C THR A 494 27.87 -2.89 -6.37
N CYS A 495 26.58 -2.64 -6.62
CA CYS A 495 25.57 -2.56 -5.56
C CYS A 495 25.47 -3.87 -4.75
N ARG A 496 25.42 -5.03 -5.42
CA ARG A 496 25.41 -6.35 -4.75
C ARG A 496 26.64 -6.52 -3.86
N GLN A 497 27.84 -6.27 -4.38
CA GLN A 497 29.08 -6.47 -3.64
C GLN A 497 29.13 -5.58 -2.40
N ILE A 498 28.74 -4.30 -2.52
CA ILE A 498 28.68 -3.37 -1.39
C ILE A 498 27.69 -3.86 -0.33
N VAL A 499 26.49 -4.28 -0.74
CA VAL A 499 25.46 -4.76 0.20
C VAL A 499 25.91 -6.03 0.92
N HIS A 500 26.43 -7.03 0.18
CA HIS A 500 26.91 -8.27 0.77
C HIS A 500 28.09 -8.03 1.73
N ASP A 501 29.05 -7.16 1.37
CA ASP A 501 30.17 -6.82 2.24
C ASP A 501 29.70 -6.21 3.58
N ILE A 502 28.71 -5.30 3.53
CA ILE A 502 28.16 -4.71 4.75
C ILE A 502 27.42 -5.76 5.59
N GLN A 503 26.61 -6.62 4.98
CA GLN A 503 25.90 -7.69 5.68
C GLN A 503 26.88 -8.64 6.40
N ARG A 504 27.94 -9.07 5.70
CA ARG A 504 29.00 -9.94 6.27
C ARG A 504 29.77 -9.26 7.39
N ARG A 505 30.15 -7.99 7.21
CA ARG A 505 30.82 -7.20 8.26
C ARG A 505 29.95 -7.12 9.51
N VAL A 506 28.64 -6.91 9.37
CA VAL A 506 27.71 -6.91 10.51
C VAL A 506 27.67 -8.29 11.19
N CYS A 507 27.54 -9.38 10.44
CA CYS A 507 27.55 -10.73 11.00
C CYS A 507 28.87 -11.07 11.71
N ASP A 508 30.02 -10.73 11.13
CA ASP A 508 31.36 -10.90 11.72
C ASP A 508 31.47 -10.18 13.08
N LYS A 509 31.12 -8.90 13.12
CA LYS A 509 31.22 -8.08 14.33
C LYS A 509 30.25 -8.49 15.43
N LEU A 510 29.01 -8.87 15.07
CA LEU A 510 28.07 -9.43 16.06
C LEU A 510 28.55 -10.78 16.61
N SER A 511 29.23 -11.59 15.80
CA SER A 511 29.67 -12.93 16.17
C SER A 511 30.86 -12.91 17.13
N GLY A 512 31.90 -12.14 16.81
CA GLY A 512 33.12 -12.07 17.62
C GLY A 512 34.13 -11.00 17.18
N GLY A 513 33.89 -10.31 16.07
CA GLY A 513 34.77 -9.27 15.57
C GLY A 513 34.72 -7.98 16.41
N LYS A 514 35.82 -7.22 16.37
CA LYS A 514 35.95 -5.92 17.04
C LYS A 514 35.86 -4.75 16.04
N PRO A 515 35.26 -3.59 16.38
CA PRO A 515 34.50 -3.33 17.60
C PRO A 515 33.20 -4.15 17.65
N GLY A 516 32.74 -4.50 18.85
CA GLY A 516 31.44 -5.15 19.05
C GLY A 516 30.27 -4.16 18.92
N TYR A 517 29.05 -4.64 19.10
CA TYR A 517 27.83 -3.83 19.07
C TYR A 517 27.10 -3.96 20.40
N ASP A 518 26.69 -2.83 20.97
CA ASP A 518 25.93 -2.79 22.22
C ASP A 518 24.46 -2.40 21.96
N GLU A 519 23.55 -3.04 22.68
CA GLU A 519 22.10 -2.82 22.62
C GLU A 519 21.58 -2.02 23.82
N GLU A 520 22.47 -1.46 24.64
CA GLU A 520 22.08 -0.76 25.88
C GLU A 520 21.09 0.40 25.65
N GLU A 521 21.26 1.20 24.59
CA GLU A 521 20.30 2.27 24.24
C GLU A 521 18.92 1.69 23.86
N LEU A 522 18.88 0.59 23.11
CA LEU A 522 17.65 -0.12 22.77
C LEU A 522 16.96 -0.68 24.02
N PHE A 523 17.74 -1.19 24.97
CA PHE A 523 17.24 -1.73 26.24
C PHE A 523 16.71 -0.64 27.16
N GLU A 524 17.31 0.56 27.15
CA GLU A 524 16.79 1.70 27.91
C GLU A 524 15.46 2.22 27.32
N GLU A 525 15.36 2.33 25.99
CA GLU A 525 14.08 2.68 25.34
C GLU A 525 12.97 1.66 25.66
N LEU A 526 13.31 0.35 25.65
CA LEU A 526 12.36 -0.70 26.01
C LEU A 526 11.99 -0.65 27.50
N ARG A 527 12.96 -0.37 28.38
CA ARG A 527 12.75 -0.17 29.82
C ARG A 527 11.74 0.94 30.07
N GLU A 528 11.99 2.13 29.53
CA GLU A 528 11.08 3.28 29.65
C GLU A 528 9.68 2.95 29.10
N TRP A 529 9.62 2.24 27.97
CA TRP A 529 8.35 1.87 27.34
C TRP A 529 7.50 0.93 28.20
N LEU A 530 8.13 -0.02 28.90
CA LEU A 530 7.49 -0.97 29.81
C LEU A 530 7.09 -0.30 31.13
N LEU A 531 7.97 0.53 31.71
CA LEU A 531 7.68 1.29 32.93
C LEU A 531 6.47 2.21 32.74
N ASN A 532 6.38 2.90 31.60
CA ASN A 532 5.23 3.75 31.25
C ASN A 532 3.90 2.98 31.12
N ARG A 533 3.93 1.65 31.08
CA ARG A 533 2.76 0.76 31.04
C ARG A 533 2.57 -0.04 32.33
N GLY A 534 3.34 0.26 33.37
CA GLY A 534 3.25 -0.44 34.66
C GLY A 534 3.75 -1.89 34.62
N SER A 535 4.59 -2.25 33.64
CA SER A 535 5.21 -3.58 33.53
C SER A 535 6.65 -3.57 34.05
N ASP A 536 7.06 -4.63 34.74
CA ASP A 536 8.45 -4.82 35.18
C ASP A 536 9.36 -5.13 33.96
N PRO A 537 10.36 -4.28 33.65
CA PRO A 537 11.23 -4.45 32.49
C PRO A 537 12.29 -5.54 32.65
N ASP A 538 12.77 -5.80 33.87
CA ASP A 538 14.00 -6.57 34.09
C ASP A 538 13.93 -8.03 33.60
N PRO A 539 12.83 -8.77 33.77
CA PRO A 539 12.71 -10.12 33.23
C PRO A 539 12.86 -10.15 31.71
N TRP A 540 12.25 -9.19 31.00
CA TRP A 540 12.25 -9.13 29.55
C TRP A 540 13.62 -8.73 29.00
N LEU A 541 14.26 -7.70 29.58
CA LEU A 541 15.59 -7.27 29.16
C LEU A 541 16.63 -8.39 29.31
N LYS A 542 16.54 -9.20 30.36
CA LYS A 542 17.40 -10.39 30.55
C LYS A 542 17.26 -11.42 29.43
N LEU A 543 16.04 -11.62 28.90
CA LEU A 543 15.81 -12.55 27.79
C LEU A 543 16.41 -12.05 26.46
N HIS A 544 16.50 -10.74 26.28
CA HIS A 544 17.10 -10.11 25.12
C HIS A 544 18.65 -10.01 25.20
N SER A 545 19.23 -10.06 26.39
CA SER A 545 20.68 -9.96 26.62
C SER A 545 21.44 -11.26 26.27
N VAL A 546 21.51 -11.59 24.98
CA VAL A 546 22.16 -12.82 24.45
C VAL A 546 23.67 -12.65 24.18
N MET A 547 24.13 -11.40 24.05
CA MET A 547 25.55 -11.08 23.83
C MET A 547 26.33 -11.05 25.14
N ARG A 548 27.58 -11.49 25.11
CA ARG A 548 28.51 -11.51 26.25
C ARG A 548 29.60 -10.48 26.06
N THR A 549 30.08 -9.92 27.16
CA THR A 549 31.27 -9.05 27.14
C THR A 549 32.52 -9.91 27.04
N VAL A 550 33.25 -9.83 25.92
CA VAL A 550 34.53 -10.50 25.68
C VAL A 550 35.55 -9.45 25.28
N SER A 551 36.64 -9.34 26.06
CA SER A 551 37.67 -8.30 25.84
C SER A 551 37.11 -6.87 25.74
N GLY A 552 36.11 -6.54 26.56
CA GLY A 552 35.46 -5.22 26.54
C GLY A 552 34.45 -4.98 25.41
N CYS A 553 34.22 -5.96 24.53
CA CYS A 553 33.22 -5.85 23.45
C CYS A 553 32.03 -6.78 23.70
N LYS A 554 30.81 -6.32 23.42
CA LYS A 554 29.60 -7.14 23.41
C LYS A 554 29.52 -7.94 22.10
N VAL A 555 29.52 -9.27 22.19
CA VAL A 555 29.51 -10.19 21.04
C VAL A 555 28.77 -11.49 21.38
N LEU A 556 28.35 -12.25 20.36
CA LEU A 556 27.77 -13.60 20.53
C LEU A 556 28.80 -14.67 20.93
N ASN A 557 30.10 -14.32 20.88
CA ASN A 557 31.24 -15.17 21.18
C ASN A 557 31.29 -16.45 20.31
N GLN A 558 31.17 -16.27 19.00
CA GLN A 558 31.19 -17.33 17.99
C GLN A 558 32.06 -16.93 16.80
N ILE A 559 32.52 -17.94 16.05
CA ILE A 559 33.35 -17.75 14.85
C ILE A 559 32.41 -17.70 13.64
N TRP A 560 32.49 -16.64 12.85
CA TRP A 560 31.75 -16.47 11.60
C TRP A 560 32.72 -16.61 10.40
N PRO A 561 32.32 -17.15 9.24
CA PRO A 561 30.98 -17.63 8.86
C PRO A 561 30.56 -18.93 9.56
N LEU A 562 29.26 -19.04 9.89
CA LEU A 562 28.69 -20.22 10.57
C LEU A 562 28.26 -21.33 9.61
N LEU A 563 28.04 -20.98 8.34
CA LEU A 563 27.72 -21.91 7.27
C LEU A 563 28.98 -22.06 6.41
N ALA A 564 29.62 -23.23 6.47
CA ALA A 564 30.90 -23.47 5.81
C ALA A 564 30.73 -23.98 4.37
N ASP A 565 29.67 -24.75 4.09
CA ASP A 565 29.40 -25.34 2.78
C ASP A 565 27.90 -25.32 2.47
N PHE A 566 27.50 -24.63 1.39
CA PHE A 566 26.13 -24.68 0.88
C PHE A 566 25.96 -25.99 0.10
N THR A 567 25.20 -26.93 0.64
CA THR A 567 24.96 -28.26 0.05
C THR A 567 23.90 -28.27 -1.05
N ASP A 568 23.57 -27.10 -1.62
CA ASP A 568 22.57 -27.01 -2.68
C ASP A 568 23.05 -27.87 -3.85
N GLY A 569 22.25 -28.86 -4.25
CA GLY A 569 22.43 -29.53 -5.54
C GLY A 569 22.52 -28.45 -6.60
N THR A 570 23.55 -28.49 -7.45
CA THR A 570 23.83 -27.45 -8.42
C THR A 570 22.59 -27.18 -9.29
N ASP A 571 21.81 -26.15 -8.96
CA ASP A 571 20.99 -25.45 -9.94
C ASP A 571 21.97 -24.66 -10.81
N ASN A 572 22.72 -25.41 -11.64
CA ASN A 572 23.32 -24.91 -12.87
C ASN A 572 22.19 -24.63 -13.88
N ALA A 573 21.17 -23.89 -13.46
CA ALA A 573 20.39 -23.11 -14.38
C ALA A 573 21.36 -22.03 -14.88
N ALA A 574 22.08 -22.37 -15.94
CA ALA A 574 22.75 -21.40 -16.79
C ALA A 574 21.82 -20.19 -16.97
N PRO A 575 22.34 -18.95 -17.07
CA PRO A 575 21.52 -17.87 -17.58
C PRO A 575 20.91 -18.40 -18.87
N ALA A 576 19.57 -18.49 -18.91
CA ALA A 576 18.89 -18.93 -20.12
C ALA A 576 19.48 -18.10 -21.25
N PRO A 577 20.03 -18.72 -22.32
CA PRO A 577 20.50 -17.95 -23.45
C PRO A 577 19.35 -17.03 -23.88
N PRO A 578 19.64 -15.81 -24.36
CA PRO A 578 18.59 -14.96 -24.92
C PRO A 578 17.83 -15.84 -25.91
N VAL A 579 16.53 -16.00 -25.68
CA VAL A 579 15.70 -16.99 -26.35
C VAL A 579 15.81 -16.76 -27.87
N SER A 580 16.73 -17.48 -28.49
CA SER A 580 16.78 -17.68 -29.93
C SER A 580 15.66 -18.68 -30.19
N ASN A 581 14.46 -18.14 -30.38
CA ASN A 581 13.33 -18.89 -30.89
C ASN A 581 13.75 -19.57 -32.20
N LEU A 582 13.65 -20.90 -32.22
CA LEU A 582 13.40 -21.82 -33.33
C LEU A 582 13.81 -23.20 -32.80
N SER A 583 12.98 -24.23 -32.69
CA SER A 583 11.75 -24.62 -33.41
C SER A 583 11.13 -25.80 -32.65
N SER A 584 9.83 -26.07 -32.61
CA SER A 584 8.96 -26.22 -33.77
C SER A 584 7.47 -25.97 -33.49
N ALA A 585 6.92 -25.04 -34.27
CA ALA A 585 5.58 -25.06 -34.85
C ALA A 585 4.35 -24.87 -33.94
N ASP A 586 4.26 -23.72 -33.29
CA ASP A 586 3.13 -22.85 -33.61
C ASP A 586 3.67 -21.84 -34.62
N LYS A 587 3.50 -22.14 -35.91
CA LYS A 587 3.75 -21.09 -36.90
C LYS A 587 2.75 -19.98 -36.54
N GLU A 588 3.24 -18.77 -36.33
CA GLU A 588 2.36 -17.62 -36.18
C GLU A 588 2.12 -17.02 -37.57
N SER A 589 0.87 -16.72 -37.88
CA SER A 589 0.52 -16.09 -39.14
C SER A 589 1.23 -14.74 -39.32
N PRO A 590 1.93 -14.50 -40.44
CA PRO A 590 2.64 -13.23 -40.71
C PRO A 590 1.69 -12.03 -40.79
N PHE A 591 0.41 -12.27 -41.09
CA PHE A 591 -0.64 -11.27 -41.12
C PHE A 591 -1.79 -11.68 -40.20
N TRP A 592 -2.58 -10.70 -39.79
CA TRP A 592 -3.81 -10.95 -39.05
C TRP A 592 -4.82 -9.84 -39.30
N VAL A 593 -6.10 -10.15 -39.13
CA VAL A 593 -7.19 -9.21 -39.40
C VAL A 593 -7.92 -8.90 -38.11
N SER A 594 -8.08 -7.61 -37.80
CA SER A 594 -8.97 -7.14 -36.73
C SER A 594 -10.39 -6.92 -37.28
N ILE A 595 -11.42 -7.39 -36.57
CA ILE A 595 -12.83 -7.25 -36.97
C ILE A 595 -13.53 -6.25 -36.04
N SER A 596 -14.06 -5.16 -36.61
CA SER A 596 -14.80 -4.13 -35.86
C SER A 596 -16.10 -4.67 -35.25
N ARG A 597 -16.35 -4.37 -33.97
CA ARG A 597 -17.52 -4.83 -33.21
C ARG A 597 -18.86 -4.35 -33.78
N HIS A 598 -18.90 -3.15 -34.34
CA HIS A 598 -20.15 -2.51 -34.77
C HIS A 598 -20.40 -2.60 -36.28
N SER A 599 -19.35 -2.66 -37.09
CA SER A 599 -19.44 -2.62 -38.55
C SER A 599 -18.99 -3.90 -39.25
N GLY A 600 -18.39 -4.86 -38.53
CA GLY A 600 -17.80 -6.05 -39.13
C GLY A 600 -16.56 -5.78 -39.99
N HIS A 601 -16.13 -4.52 -40.11
CA HIS A 601 -15.02 -4.08 -40.95
C HIS A 601 -13.72 -4.80 -40.62
N ARG A 602 -13.11 -5.42 -41.63
CA ARG A 602 -11.89 -6.22 -41.55
C ARG A 602 -10.68 -5.38 -41.94
N ARG A 603 -9.74 -5.19 -41.01
CA ARG A 603 -8.49 -4.46 -41.27
C ARG A 603 -7.29 -5.38 -41.14
N LEU A 604 -6.46 -5.46 -42.20
CA LEU A 604 -5.26 -6.28 -42.25
C LEU A 604 -4.07 -5.61 -41.56
N HIS A 605 -3.39 -6.35 -40.71
CA HIS A 605 -2.18 -5.95 -39.99
C HIS A 605 -1.04 -6.91 -40.28
N ILE A 606 0.18 -6.39 -40.30
CA ILE A 606 1.41 -7.19 -40.29
C ILE A 606 1.71 -7.53 -38.83
N ARG A 607 1.99 -8.79 -38.52
CA ARG A 607 2.33 -9.20 -37.15
C ARG A 607 3.64 -8.49 -36.74
N ASN A 608 3.63 -7.87 -35.56
CA ASN A 608 4.68 -6.96 -35.06
C ASN A 608 4.93 -5.68 -35.89
N GLY A 609 4.08 -5.34 -36.86
CA GLY A 609 4.21 -4.13 -37.69
C GLY A 609 3.54 -2.87 -37.12
N CYS A 610 2.79 -2.98 -36.02
CA CYS A 610 2.24 -1.84 -35.30
C CYS A 610 2.03 -2.20 -33.81
N TRP A 611 1.65 -1.20 -33.01
CA TRP A 611 1.41 -1.36 -31.57
C TRP A 611 0.07 -2.01 -31.23
N VAL A 612 -0.80 -2.24 -32.22
CA VAL A 612 -2.06 -2.97 -32.02
C VAL A 612 -1.75 -4.46 -32.02
N THR A 613 -2.16 -5.17 -30.97
CA THR A 613 -1.98 -6.63 -30.84
C THR A 613 -3.32 -7.37 -31.00
N PRO A 614 -3.32 -8.63 -31.46
CA PRO A 614 -4.53 -9.45 -31.52
C PRO A 614 -5.28 -9.53 -30.17
N SER A 615 -4.53 -9.61 -29.06
CA SER A 615 -5.05 -9.62 -27.69
C SER A 615 -5.74 -8.32 -27.25
N SER A 616 -5.46 -7.20 -27.93
CA SER A 616 -6.11 -5.92 -27.68
C SER A 616 -7.40 -5.71 -28.49
N CYS A 617 -7.71 -6.62 -29.42
CA CYS A 617 -8.85 -6.55 -30.32
C CYS A 617 -10.02 -7.43 -29.83
N HIS A 618 -11.25 -6.96 -30.01
CA HIS A 618 -12.45 -7.71 -29.63
C HIS A 618 -12.56 -9.07 -30.35
N ARG A 619 -12.20 -9.12 -31.64
CA ARG A 619 -12.14 -10.34 -32.44
C ARG A 619 -11.08 -10.19 -33.53
N PHE A 620 -10.34 -11.25 -33.78
CA PHE A 620 -9.32 -11.29 -34.83
C PHE A 620 -9.28 -12.64 -35.54
N ALA A 621 -8.68 -12.67 -36.73
CA ALA A 621 -8.42 -13.90 -37.50
C ALA A 621 -6.97 -13.92 -38.02
N GLU A 622 -6.37 -15.09 -37.99
CA GLU A 622 -5.01 -15.35 -38.47
C GLU A 622 -4.97 -15.45 -40.00
N VAL A 623 -3.96 -14.84 -40.64
CA VAL A 623 -3.83 -14.77 -42.10
C VAL A 623 -2.43 -15.14 -42.55
N TRP A 624 -2.34 -16.20 -43.34
CA TRP A 624 -1.07 -16.76 -43.79
C TRP A 624 -0.55 -16.12 -45.08
N GLU A 625 -1.47 -15.73 -45.97
CA GLU A 625 -1.17 -15.10 -47.25
C GLU A 625 -2.12 -13.91 -47.46
N ALA A 626 -1.57 -12.75 -47.82
CA ALA A 626 -2.34 -11.54 -48.07
C ALA A 626 -2.94 -11.60 -49.50
N GLY A 627 -4.23 -11.94 -49.60
CA GLY A 627 -5.00 -11.89 -50.85
C GLY A 627 -5.98 -10.71 -50.91
N PRO A 628 -6.47 -10.33 -52.10
CA PRO A 628 -7.35 -9.16 -52.29
C PRO A 628 -8.69 -9.23 -51.55
N ASN A 629 -9.11 -10.43 -51.11
CA ASN A 629 -10.40 -10.65 -50.43
C ASN A 629 -10.29 -10.85 -48.90
N VAL A 630 -9.09 -10.73 -48.34
CA VAL A 630 -8.82 -11.10 -46.94
C VAL A 630 -9.18 -9.99 -45.96
N ALA A 631 -9.18 -8.73 -46.39
CA ALA A 631 -9.56 -7.58 -45.57
C ALA A 631 -10.16 -6.46 -46.42
N ASP A 632 -10.97 -5.61 -45.79
CA ASP A 632 -11.63 -4.47 -46.43
C ASP A 632 -10.72 -3.22 -46.44
N SER A 633 -9.63 -3.22 -45.66
CA SER A 633 -8.62 -2.16 -45.65
C SER A 633 -7.29 -2.62 -45.05
N PHE A 634 -6.20 -1.96 -45.40
CA PHE A 634 -4.88 -2.18 -44.80
C PHE A 634 -4.63 -1.24 -43.62
N CYS A 635 -3.94 -1.72 -42.58
CA CYS A 635 -3.51 -0.88 -41.48
C CYS A 635 -2.45 0.12 -41.96
N LYS A 636 -2.78 1.41 -41.89
CA LYS A 636 -1.87 2.51 -42.31
C LYS A 636 -0.53 2.53 -41.57
N LEU A 637 -0.44 1.94 -40.37
CA LEU A 637 0.81 1.84 -39.61
C LEU A 637 1.67 0.67 -40.07
N CYS A 638 1.05 -0.47 -40.40
CA CYS A 638 1.75 -1.63 -40.92
C CYS A 638 2.19 -1.45 -42.37
N TYR A 639 1.39 -0.73 -43.17
CA TYR A 639 1.59 -0.53 -44.61
C TYR A 639 1.86 0.94 -44.94
N LYS A 640 2.65 1.65 -44.10
CA LYS A 640 3.24 2.93 -44.54
C LYS A 640 4.13 2.62 -45.73
N GLU A 641 3.71 2.99 -46.93
CA GLU A 641 4.56 2.85 -48.11
C GLU A 641 5.84 3.67 -47.94
N LYS A 642 6.95 3.01 -48.30
CA LYS A 642 8.12 3.66 -48.87
C LYS A 642 7.65 4.55 -50.03
N ALA A 643 7.57 5.85 -49.80
CA ALA A 643 7.54 6.85 -50.87
C ALA A 643 8.83 7.65 -50.76
N ASP A 644 9.72 7.49 -51.73
CA ASP A 644 10.96 8.26 -51.87
C ASP A 644 10.67 9.77 -52.05
N PRO A 645 11.61 10.65 -51.63
CA PRO A 645 11.45 12.10 -51.70
C PRO A 645 11.89 12.63 -53.07
N SER A 646 11.06 12.46 -54.10
CA SER A 646 11.21 13.24 -55.33
C SER A 646 9.94 13.23 -56.17
N SER A 647 9.05 14.19 -55.93
CA SER A 647 8.31 14.88 -57.00
C SER A 647 7.55 16.06 -56.40
N SER A 648 8.00 17.24 -56.79
CA SER A 648 7.30 18.52 -56.64
C SER A 648 6.06 18.54 -57.53
N SER A 649 4.92 18.98 -56.98
CA SER A 649 3.87 19.79 -57.61
C SER A 649 2.72 19.86 -56.59
N GLY A 650 2.41 21.02 -56.00
CA GLY A 650 1.51 22.00 -56.61
C GLY A 650 0.11 21.37 -56.70
N GLU A 651 -0.89 21.77 -55.92
CA GLU A 651 -1.45 23.13 -55.89
C GLU A 651 -2.10 23.45 -54.54
N SER A 652 -1.83 24.68 -54.09
CA SER A 652 -2.69 25.45 -53.19
C SER A 652 -3.97 25.89 -53.93
N SER A 653 -5.07 25.97 -53.19
CA SER A 653 -6.01 27.09 -53.31
C SER A 653 -6.74 27.21 -51.96
N SER A 654 -6.35 28.12 -51.06
CA SER A 654 -6.58 29.59 -51.09
C SER A 654 -8.06 29.92 -50.81
N THR A 655 -8.46 30.89 -50.00
CA THR A 655 -7.81 32.16 -49.61
C THR A 655 -8.64 32.82 -48.48
N GLU A 656 -7.93 33.53 -47.58
CA GLU A 656 -8.15 34.90 -47.05
C GLU A 656 -9.52 35.28 -46.45
N LEU A 657 -9.61 36.03 -45.34
CA LEU A 657 -9.08 37.38 -45.03
C LEU A 657 -9.05 37.52 -43.48
N GLY A 658 -8.22 38.29 -42.79
CA GLY A 658 -7.16 39.24 -43.10
C GLY A 658 -6.58 39.77 -41.77
N GLU A 659 -5.30 40.12 -41.78
CA GLU A 659 -4.66 41.06 -40.83
C GLU A 659 -4.84 42.51 -41.38
N PRO A 660 -4.27 43.61 -40.81
CA PRO A 660 -3.65 43.86 -39.49
C PRO A 660 -4.12 45.20 -38.86
N ALA A 661 -3.55 45.56 -37.69
CA ALA A 661 -3.17 46.95 -37.41
C ALA A 661 -1.88 47.00 -36.58
N GLU A 662 -0.80 47.33 -37.29
CA GLU A 662 0.41 48.12 -36.96
C GLU A 662 0.18 49.23 -35.91
N ASP A 663 1.16 49.85 -35.24
CA ASP A 663 2.63 49.83 -35.17
C ASP A 663 3.00 50.81 -34.02
N SER A 664 4.12 50.59 -33.34
CA SER A 664 4.99 51.68 -32.88
C SER A 664 6.36 51.13 -32.47
N GLY A 665 7.37 51.29 -33.33
CA GLY A 665 8.76 51.04 -32.94
C GLY A 665 9.83 51.23 -34.03
N LEU A 666 10.03 52.47 -34.51
CA LEU A 666 11.26 52.96 -35.18
C LEU A 666 12.48 52.92 -34.23
N PRO A 667 13.74 53.21 -34.67
CA PRO A 667 14.37 53.06 -36.00
C PRO A 667 15.79 52.44 -35.94
N THR A 668 16.29 51.87 -37.05
CA THR A 668 17.50 52.33 -37.78
C THR A 668 17.72 51.50 -39.04
#